data_AF-A0A961XX44-F1
#
_entry.id   AF-A0A961XX44-F1
#
_cell.length_a   1.000
_cell.length_b   1.000
_cell.length_c   1.000
_cell.angle_alpha   90.00
_cell.angle_beta   90.00
_cell.angle_gamma   90.00
#
_symmetry.space_group_name_H-M   'P 1'
#
loop_
_entity.id
_entity.type
_entity.pdbx_description
1 polymer ?
#
loop_
_entity_poly.entity_id
_entity_poly.type
_entity_poly.pdbx_seq_one_letter_code
_entity_poly.pdbx_strand_id
1 'polypeptide(L)'
;MTEREALIETGLLGDMPALTISLSRMPDRRQVSLRWLSGTVLVGVTSLFLMGGALYAALEGREQLALPAQAYERAVDPANPGEAIARGDRPGINFNTEASKSGVMMVSTVSRENNRDVVKVRPFLHVDTPLAVAPKSEFDYPGFDPLAVFSDNGKPEPVSKSSGLIYGAEVESEVTLQVEDFDPANPLLSKVPRQRSTDIEEMVRNAAPNLDASANSIASLSYFDPGRFSLQNNALLSPSGVTITAENVTFRPKTADLAEYPGLRYEERVVRIREETAIAKAIENEGIAEDEAALLAKVMSSDLGGTVLKPEDRLRLSLEIDGAREAAQPHVRLASAYRGAAHLVSIARTDDNRYVYATEPAAIPQIDIDNNAPERVVGRMPTIYDAIYRASLTEGLSKEIARNLVRIFSSDVDFNATISPKDEMSVFLSLDEVTRKPTQDSEILYAAIKLGSVTRKFYRFRDPKSGSVDYYDENGKSVRKFLLRQTVPTGKFRSPFGMRYHPILKYRKMHWGVDWSAPRGTPIISAGDGIVEKAGWAKGAGRRTLIRHANGYETSYFHQSKILVSEGQRVRQGQIIGHVGSTGLSTGPHLHYEVIVNGTKVDPMRIRLPKGNVLEGRALANFMAERERIDDLLVPEDETRVAQF
;
A
#
# COMPACT_ATOMS: atom_id res chain seq x y z
N MET A 1 62.83 -45.24 23.24
CA MET A 1 63.68 -44.11 22.79
C MET A 1 63.27 -43.79 21.37
N THR A 2 62.20 -43.00 21.17
CA THR A 2 62.16 -41.52 21.06
C THR A 2 62.71 -40.99 19.73
N GLU A 3 61.84 -40.97 18.70
CA GLU A 3 61.34 -39.81 17.93
C GLU A 3 62.21 -38.56 17.66
N ARG A 4 63.52 -38.63 17.77
CA ARG A 4 64.45 -37.58 17.31
C ARG A 4 65.48 -38.26 16.42
N GLU A 5 65.85 -37.61 15.31
CA GLU A 5 66.94 -37.99 14.38
C GLU A 5 66.56 -38.72 13.07
N ALA A 6 65.52 -38.28 12.36
CA ALA A 6 65.37 -38.66 10.94
C ALA A 6 65.00 -37.54 9.96
N LEU A 7 65.06 -36.27 10.35
CA LEU A 7 64.73 -35.15 9.44
C LEU A 7 65.72 -33.97 9.56
N ILE A 8 67.01 -34.29 9.65
CA ILE A 8 68.10 -33.37 9.28
C ILE A 8 68.66 -33.89 7.96
N GLU A 9 68.07 -33.49 6.84
CA GLU A 9 68.74 -33.35 5.53
C GLU A 9 67.75 -32.86 4.46
N THR A 10 67.43 -31.57 4.46
CA THR A 10 67.36 -30.71 3.26
C THR A 10 67.28 -29.27 3.75
N GLY A 11 68.43 -28.73 4.13
CA GLY A 11 68.57 -27.34 4.54
C GLY A 11 68.48 -26.42 3.33
N LEU A 12 67.46 -25.57 3.30
CA LEU A 12 67.52 -24.22 2.74
C LEU A 12 66.22 -23.51 3.12
N LEU A 13 66.34 -22.29 3.63
CA LEU A 13 65.28 -21.36 4.06
C LEU A 13 65.02 -21.34 5.58
N GLY A 14 66.09 -21.03 6.32
CA GLY A 14 66.06 -20.66 7.73
C GLY A 14 65.54 -19.25 8.01
N ASP A 15 65.28 -19.04 9.30
CA ASP A 15 64.64 -17.92 9.98
C ASP A 15 65.14 -16.52 9.60
N MET A 16 64.24 -15.63 9.16
CA MET A 16 64.46 -14.19 9.16
C MET A 16 63.25 -13.46 9.77
N PRO A 17 63.47 -12.45 10.64
CA PRO A 17 62.40 -11.79 11.38
C PRO A 17 61.56 -10.84 10.51
N ALA A 18 60.28 -10.67 10.88
CA ALA A 18 59.36 -9.74 10.23
C ALA A 18 59.76 -8.28 10.43
N LEU A 19 59.43 -7.40 9.47
CA LEU A 19 59.71 -5.96 9.51
C LEU A 19 59.10 -5.31 10.78
N THR A 20 59.92 -5.03 11.78
CA THR A 20 59.55 -4.19 12.93
C THR A 20 59.90 -2.73 12.64
N ILE A 21 58.91 -1.84 12.67
CA ILE A 21 59.13 -0.39 12.63
C ILE A 21 59.66 0.05 14.00
N SER A 22 60.98 0.15 14.13
CA SER A 22 61.64 0.85 15.25
C SER A 22 62.02 2.26 14.81
N LEU A 23 61.53 3.28 15.52
CA LEU A 23 61.63 4.71 15.22
C LEU A 23 63.04 5.34 15.37
N SER A 24 64.11 4.54 15.40
CA SER A 24 65.47 5.05 15.69
C SER A 24 66.54 4.77 14.63
N ARG A 25 66.23 4.09 13.51
CA ARG A 25 67.10 4.05 12.31
C ARG A 25 66.27 4.02 11.04
N MET A 26 66.61 4.88 10.06
CA MET A 26 65.97 4.85 8.74
C MET A 26 66.25 3.49 8.06
N PRO A 27 65.23 2.80 7.53
CA PRO A 27 65.42 1.49 6.89
C PRO A 27 66.18 1.64 5.57
N ASP A 28 67.14 0.75 5.33
CA ASP A 28 67.89 0.64 4.08
C ASP A 28 66.93 0.27 2.92
N ARG A 29 66.93 1.06 1.84
CA ARG A 29 65.88 1.06 0.79
C ARG A 29 65.91 -0.16 -0.15
N ARG A 30 66.67 -1.22 0.15
CA ARG A 30 66.92 -2.33 -0.78
C ARG A 30 66.57 -3.74 -0.30
N GLN A 31 65.90 -3.90 0.84
CA GLN A 31 65.49 -5.22 1.32
C GLN A 31 63.95 -5.35 1.31
N VAL A 32 63.37 -5.51 0.13
CA VAL A 32 61.98 -5.98 0.01
C VAL A 32 62.01 -7.50 0.08
N SER A 33 61.41 -8.08 1.13
CA SER A 33 61.26 -9.52 1.22
C SER A 33 60.34 -10.00 0.09
N LEU A 34 60.93 -10.62 -0.94
CA LEU A 34 60.22 -11.21 -2.08
C LEU A 34 59.14 -12.20 -1.64
N ARG A 35 59.29 -12.85 -0.48
CA ARG A 35 58.29 -13.77 0.09
C ARG A 35 57.06 -13.05 0.62
N TRP A 36 57.27 -11.90 1.26
CA TRP A 36 56.17 -11.08 1.77
C TRP A 36 55.44 -10.39 0.62
N LEU A 37 56.18 -9.94 -0.40
CA LEU A 37 55.63 -9.41 -1.65
C LEU A 37 54.82 -10.49 -2.40
N SER A 38 55.35 -11.72 -2.52
CA SER A 38 54.62 -12.80 -3.21
C SER A 38 53.35 -13.20 -2.44
N GLY A 39 53.40 -13.19 -1.11
CA GLY A 39 52.23 -13.46 -0.28
C GLY A 39 51.12 -12.41 -0.46
N THR A 40 51.47 -11.13 -0.45
CA THR A 40 50.47 -10.05 -0.64
C THR A 40 49.94 -10.01 -2.08
N VAL A 41 50.77 -10.29 -3.08
CA VAL A 41 50.34 -10.41 -4.48
C VAL A 41 49.37 -11.58 -4.64
N LEU A 42 49.66 -12.75 -4.06
CA LEU A 42 48.79 -13.91 -4.15
C LEU A 42 47.43 -13.65 -3.48
N VAL A 43 47.42 -13.06 -2.29
CA VAL A 43 46.18 -12.68 -1.60
C VAL A 43 45.38 -11.65 -2.41
N GLY A 44 46.05 -10.65 -2.99
CA GLY A 44 45.40 -9.67 -3.86
C GLY A 44 44.75 -10.31 -5.10
N VAL A 45 45.45 -11.22 -5.76
CA VAL A 45 44.95 -11.93 -6.95
C VAL A 45 43.76 -12.82 -6.61
N THR A 46 43.86 -13.62 -5.55
CA THR A 46 42.75 -14.49 -5.11
C THR A 46 41.51 -13.69 -4.72
N SER A 47 41.67 -12.56 -4.04
CA SER A 47 40.56 -11.68 -3.67
C SER A 47 39.90 -11.04 -4.90
N LEU A 48 40.67 -10.73 -5.95
CA LEU A 48 40.15 -10.21 -7.21
C LEU A 48 39.30 -11.24 -7.94
N PHE A 49 39.75 -12.50 -7.99
CA PHE A 49 38.99 -13.59 -8.61
C PHE A 49 37.72 -13.94 -7.84
N LEU A 50 37.76 -13.96 -6.51
CA LEU A 50 36.57 -14.20 -5.69
C LEU A 50 35.53 -13.08 -5.83
N MET A 51 35.98 -11.83 -5.81
CA MET A 51 35.08 -10.68 -6.00
C MET A 51 34.52 -10.64 -7.43
N GLY A 52 35.34 -10.99 -8.43
CA GLY A 52 34.91 -11.12 -9.82
C GLY A 52 33.90 -12.24 -10.02
N GLY A 53 34.11 -13.41 -9.41
CA GLY A 53 33.16 -14.53 -9.45
C GLY A 53 31.84 -14.21 -8.75
N ALA A 54 31.89 -13.52 -7.60
CA ALA A 54 30.68 -13.05 -6.92
C ALA A 54 29.92 -11.99 -7.75
N LEU A 55 30.63 -11.09 -8.42
CA LEU A 55 30.02 -10.10 -9.31
C LEU A 55 29.40 -10.76 -10.56
N TYR A 56 30.09 -11.74 -11.14
CA TYR A 56 29.61 -12.52 -12.28
C TYR A 56 28.33 -13.30 -11.92
N ALA A 57 28.34 -14.03 -10.80
CA ALA A 57 27.16 -14.73 -10.30
C ALA A 57 26.00 -13.78 -9.92
N ALA A 58 26.29 -12.57 -9.42
CA ALA A 58 25.28 -11.55 -9.14
C ALA A 58 24.69 -10.91 -10.42
N LEU A 59 25.41 -10.97 -11.54
CA LEU A 59 24.98 -10.44 -12.84
C LEU A 59 24.22 -11.50 -13.67
N GLU A 60 24.46 -12.78 -13.44
CA GLU A 60 23.88 -13.92 -14.20
C GLU A 60 22.34 -14.10 -14.00
N GLY A 61 21.68 -13.17 -13.32
CA GLY A 61 20.21 -13.06 -13.24
C GLY A 61 19.65 -11.65 -13.48
N ARG A 62 20.47 -10.69 -13.97
CA ARG A 62 20.05 -9.30 -14.23
C ARG A 62 20.17 -8.84 -15.69
N GLU A 63 20.57 -9.70 -16.62
CA GLU A 63 20.57 -9.41 -18.06
C GLU A 63 19.19 -9.67 -18.68
N GLN A 64 18.19 -8.92 -18.20
CA GLN A 64 17.07 -8.46 -19.03
C GLN A 64 16.95 -6.93 -18.86
N LEU A 65 18.08 -6.24 -19.01
CA LEU A 65 18.03 -4.83 -19.38
C LEU A 65 17.80 -4.81 -20.89
N ALA A 66 16.56 -4.57 -21.31
CA ALA A 66 16.26 -4.29 -22.70
C ALA A 66 17.15 -3.13 -23.16
N LEU A 67 18.15 -3.42 -24.00
CA LEU A 67 18.96 -2.40 -24.65
C LEU A 67 17.99 -1.52 -25.46
N PRO A 68 17.92 -0.19 -25.21
CA PRO A 68 16.97 0.68 -25.90
C PRO A 68 17.14 0.70 -27.42
N ALA A 69 18.27 0.19 -27.93
CA ALA A 69 18.56 0.06 -29.36
C ALA A 69 17.76 -1.08 -30.04
N GLN A 70 17.51 -2.21 -29.38
CA GLN A 70 16.73 -3.31 -29.98
C GLN A 70 15.22 -2.99 -30.04
N ALA A 71 14.72 -2.15 -29.13
CA ALA A 71 13.39 -1.56 -29.23
C ALA A 71 13.30 -0.49 -30.34
N TYR A 72 14.42 0.09 -30.75
CA TYR A 72 14.50 1.09 -31.83
C TYR A 72 14.53 0.43 -33.22
N GLU A 73 15.16 -0.73 -33.37
CA GLU A 73 15.19 -1.47 -34.66
C GLU A 73 13.86 -2.19 -34.99
N ARG A 74 13.03 -2.54 -33.99
CA ARG A 74 11.68 -3.09 -34.24
C ARG A 74 10.66 -2.05 -34.75
N ALA A 75 10.99 -0.76 -34.70
CA ALA A 75 10.07 0.34 -35.03
C ALA A 75 10.26 0.93 -36.44
N VAL A 76 11.17 0.39 -37.26
CA VAL A 76 11.35 0.82 -38.65
C VAL A 76 10.94 -0.33 -39.57
N ASP A 77 9.75 -0.21 -40.14
CA ASP A 77 9.25 -1.12 -41.18
C ASP A 77 10.02 -0.84 -42.50
N PRO A 78 10.80 -1.79 -43.06
CA PRO A 78 11.49 -1.60 -44.33
C PRO A 78 10.54 -1.51 -45.54
N ALA A 79 9.23 -1.72 -45.35
CA ALA A 79 8.24 -1.69 -46.42
C ALA A 79 7.57 -0.31 -46.65
N ASN A 80 7.75 0.68 -45.76
CA ASN A 80 7.07 1.98 -45.92
C ASN A 80 7.90 3.18 -45.41
N PRO A 81 8.68 3.85 -46.28
CA PRO A 81 9.63 4.90 -45.87
C PRO A 81 8.99 6.28 -45.53
N GLY A 82 7.67 6.36 -45.41
CA GLY A 82 6.93 7.63 -45.50
C GLY A 82 6.40 8.24 -44.19
N GLU A 83 6.31 7.50 -43.09
CA GLU A 83 5.79 8.06 -41.83
C GLU A 83 6.92 8.56 -40.94
N ALA A 84 7.14 9.88 -40.97
CA ALA A 84 8.03 10.56 -40.07
C ALA A 84 7.42 10.60 -38.65
N ILE A 85 7.76 9.61 -37.82
CA ILE A 85 7.50 9.67 -36.37
C ILE A 85 8.35 10.80 -35.77
N ALA A 86 7.70 11.80 -35.18
CA ALA A 86 8.38 12.90 -34.51
C ALA A 86 9.11 12.42 -33.24
N ARG A 87 10.28 13.01 -32.93
CA ARG A 87 11.01 12.73 -31.68
C ARG A 87 10.14 13.08 -30.46
N GLY A 88 9.59 12.08 -29.79
CA GLY A 88 8.82 12.24 -28.57
C GLY A 88 7.83 11.10 -28.28
N ASP A 89 7.38 10.39 -29.31
CA ASP A 89 6.41 9.31 -29.13
C ASP A 89 7.09 8.02 -28.65
N ARG A 90 6.68 7.58 -27.46
CA ARG A 90 6.98 6.25 -26.92
C ARG A 90 5.72 5.39 -27.09
N PRO A 91 5.81 4.17 -27.64
CA PRO A 91 4.66 3.28 -27.78
C PRO A 91 4.03 2.99 -26.40
N GLY A 92 2.70 3.00 -26.35
CA GLY A 92 1.94 2.64 -25.15
C GLY A 92 2.14 1.16 -24.83
N ILE A 93 2.50 0.85 -23.59
CA ILE A 93 2.72 -0.54 -23.17
C ILE A 93 1.37 -1.14 -22.75
N ASN A 94 1.02 -2.27 -23.35
CA ASN A 94 -0.23 -2.97 -23.10
C ASN A 94 -0.02 -4.07 -22.06
N PHE A 95 -0.74 -4.02 -20.94
CA PHE A 95 -0.74 -5.08 -19.94
C PHE A 95 -2.17 -5.39 -19.49
N ASN A 96 -2.44 -6.67 -19.27
CA ASN A 96 -3.66 -7.15 -18.62
C ASN A 96 -3.42 -7.10 -17.11
N THR A 97 -4.29 -6.40 -16.38
CA THR A 97 -4.26 -6.35 -14.92
C THR A 97 -5.26 -7.34 -14.35
N GLU A 98 -4.95 -7.93 -13.19
CA GLU A 98 -5.89 -8.82 -12.50
C GLU A 98 -7.15 -8.03 -12.11
N ALA A 99 -8.31 -8.68 -12.15
CA ALA A 99 -9.56 -8.03 -11.77
C ALA A 99 -9.56 -7.67 -10.28
N SER A 100 -10.22 -6.56 -9.94
CA SER A 100 -10.46 -6.18 -8.54
C SER A 100 -11.27 -7.26 -7.83
N LYS A 101 -10.88 -7.61 -6.62
CA LYS A 101 -11.62 -8.47 -5.70
C LYS A 101 -12.21 -7.59 -4.62
N SER A 102 -13.53 -7.56 -4.50
CA SER A 102 -14.20 -6.85 -3.40
C SER A 102 -15.25 -7.73 -2.75
N GLY A 103 -15.39 -7.59 -1.43
CA GLY A 103 -16.30 -8.40 -0.63
C GLY A 103 -16.81 -7.63 0.58
N VAL A 104 -18.10 -7.83 0.89
CA VAL A 104 -18.72 -7.28 2.11
C VAL A 104 -18.71 -8.35 3.20
N MET A 105 -18.09 -8.04 4.33
CA MET A 105 -17.98 -8.90 5.51
C MET A 105 -18.88 -8.36 6.63
N MET A 106 -19.51 -9.26 7.37
CA MET A 106 -20.28 -8.91 8.56
C MET A 106 -19.42 -9.17 9.79
N VAL A 107 -19.03 -8.12 10.49
CA VAL A 107 -18.05 -8.21 11.60
C VAL A 107 -18.69 -7.75 12.90
N SER A 108 -18.51 -8.53 13.96
CA SER A 108 -18.93 -8.15 15.30
C SER A 108 -18.03 -7.04 15.84
N THR A 109 -18.62 -5.97 16.35
CA THR A 109 -17.92 -4.80 16.86
C THR A 109 -18.44 -4.43 18.24
N VAL A 110 -17.57 -3.92 19.10
CA VAL A 110 -17.93 -3.40 20.41
C VAL A 110 -17.79 -1.88 20.44
N SER A 111 -18.88 -1.18 20.78
CA SER A 111 -18.90 0.26 21.01
C SER A 111 -19.31 0.56 22.45
N ARG A 112 -18.77 1.61 23.06
CA ARG A 112 -19.18 2.02 24.41
C ARG A 112 -20.22 3.14 24.33
N GLU A 113 -21.45 2.84 24.72
CA GLU A 113 -22.58 3.77 24.73
C GLU A 113 -23.12 3.91 26.15
N ASN A 114 -23.21 5.15 26.67
CA ASN A 114 -23.79 5.43 28.00
C ASN A 114 -23.24 4.56 29.15
N ASN A 115 -21.92 4.36 29.17
CA ASN A 115 -21.19 3.53 30.14
C ASN A 115 -21.48 2.02 30.08
N ARG A 116 -22.06 1.53 28.98
CA ARG A 116 -22.24 0.11 28.67
C ARG A 116 -21.51 -0.24 27.37
N ASP A 117 -20.99 -1.45 27.28
CA ASP A 117 -20.38 -1.95 26.05
C ASP A 117 -21.47 -2.65 25.23
N VAL A 118 -21.71 -2.16 24.02
CA VAL A 118 -22.73 -2.67 23.10
C VAL A 118 -22.00 -3.41 22.00
N VAL A 119 -22.29 -4.69 21.85
CA VAL A 119 -21.75 -5.54 20.79
C VAL A 119 -22.77 -5.66 19.66
N LYS A 120 -22.38 -5.28 18.45
CA LYS A 120 -23.22 -5.24 17.24
C LYS A 120 -22.48 -5.77 16.03
N VAL A 121 -23.19 -6.50 15.17
CA VAL A 121 -22.68 -6.90 13.86
C VAL A 121 -22.83 -5.74 12.88
N ARG A 122 -21.73 -5.36 12.21
CA ARG A 122 -21.70 -4.24 11.25
C ARG A 122 -21.09 -4.68 9.91
N PRO A 123 -21.54 -4.12 8.79
CA PRO A 123 -20.97 -4.43 7.48
C PRO A 123 -19.65 -3.68 7.24
N PHE A 124 -18.67 -4.37 6.68
CA PHE A 124 -17.38 -3.84 6.25
C PHE A 124 -17.11 -4.23 4.81
N LEU A 125 -16.39 -3.38 4.08
CA LEU A 125 -15.95 -3.65 2.71
C LEU A 125 -14.44 -3.87 2.71
N HIS A 126 -14.01 -4.98 2.14
CA HIS A 126 -12.63 -5.24 1.76
C HIS A 126 -12.52 -5.15 0.24
N VAL A 127 -11.57 -4.37 -0.25
CA VAL A 127 -11.28 -4.18 -1.68
C VAL A 127 -9.80 -4.39 -1.93
N ASP A 128 -9.47 -5.36 -2.78
CA ASP A 128 -8.14 -5.57 -3.35
C ASP A 128 -8.20 -5.24 -4.84
N THR A 129 -7.61 -4.11 -5.24
CA THR A 129 -7.71 -3.58 -6.60
C THR A 129 -6.33 -3.28 -7.17
N PRO A 130 -6.05 -3.57 -8.45
CA PRO A 130 -4.82 -3.10 -9.08
C PRO A 130 -4.78 -1.56 -9.09
N LEU A 131 -3.58 -0.96 -9.10
CA LEU A 131 -3.43 0.49 -9.28
C LEU A 131 -3.43 0.89 -10.75
N ALA A 132 -3.02 -0.02 -11.62
CA ALA A 132 -3.08 0.13 -13.06
C ALA A 132 -4.52 -0.13 -13.56
N VAL A 133 -5.47 0.70 -13.12
CA VAL A 133 -6.86 0.63 -13.55
C VAL A 133 -7.07 1.60 -14.71
N ALA A 134 -7.63 1.09 -15.81
CA ALA A 134 -8.08 1.96 -16.90
C ALA A 134 -9.24 2.82 -16.38
N PRO A 135 -9.23 4.16 -16.60
CA PRO A 135 -10.31 5.01 -16.13
C PRO A 135 -11.61 4.62 -16.85
N LYS A 136 -12.58 4.08 -16.09
CA LYS A 136 -13.93 3.73 -16.57
C LYS A 136 -14.74 4.94 -17.04
N SER A 137 -14.38 6.12 -16.54
CA SER A 137 -14.87 7.45 -16.91
C SER A 137 -13.81 8.49 -16.58
N GLU A 138 -13.88 9.68 -17.18
CA GLU A 138 -13.03 10.80 -16.78
C GLU A 138 -13.44 11.29 -15.39
N PHE A 139 -12.78 10.77 -14.36
CA PHE A 139 -13.04 11.17 -12.98
C PHE A 139 -12.45 12.55 -12.73
N ASP A 140 -13.30 13.50 -12.36
CA ASP A 140 -12.84 14.81 -11.87
C ASP A 140 -12.34 14.69 -10.42
N TYR A 141 -11.04 14.81 -10.22
CA TYR A 141 -10.40 14.88 -8.92
C TYR A 141 -9.27 15.92 -8.93
N PRO A 142 -8.97 16.56 -7.79
CA PRO A 142 -7.98 17.63 -7.75
C PRO A 142 -6.61 17.09 -8.13
N GLY A 143 -5.86 17.84 -8.94
CA GLY A 143 -4.45 17.52 -9.22
C GLY A 143 -3.62 17.47 -7.95
N PHE A 144 -2.49 16.77 -8.00
CA PHE A 144 -1.62 16.60 -6.83
C PHE A 144 -1.15 17.95 -6.29
N ASP A 145 -1.64 18.31 -5.10
CA ASP A 145 -1.18 19.45 -4.32
C ASP A 145 -0.65 18.95 -2.97
N PRO A 146 0.68 19.00 -2.74
CA PRO A 146 1.28 18.66 -1.46
C PRO A 146 0.65 19.41 -0.28
N LEU A 147 0.18 20.66 -0.48
CA LEU A 147 -0.47 21.42 0.59
C LEU A 147 -1.77 20.75 1.03
N ALA A 148 -2.64 20.40 0.09
CA ALA A 148 -3.94 19.78 0.39
C ALA A 148 -3.80 18.42 1.08
N VAL A 149 -2.74 17.67 0.77
CA VAL A 149 -2.42 16.39 1.40
C VAL A 149 -2.05 16.59 2.87
N PHE A 150 -1.19 17.56 3.18
CA PHE A 150 -0.69 17.78 4.54
C PHE A 150 -1.47 18.80 5.37
N SER A 151 -2.37 19.58 4.77
CA SER A 151 -3.20 20.55 5.49
C SER A 151 -4.36 19.83 6.19
N ASP A 152 -4.33 19.80 7.51
CA ASP A 152 -5.51 19.53 8.31
C ASP A 152 -6.34 20.82 8.34
N ASN A 153 -7.56 20.79 7.79
CA ASN A 153 -8.47 21.95 7.75
C ASN A 153 -8.99 22.32 9.15
N GLY A 154 -8.49 21.69 10.22
CA GLY A 154 -8.79 22.07 11.60
C GLY A 154 -10.24 21.81 12.00
N LYS A 155 -11.03 21.17 11.13
CA LYS A 155 -12.28 20.56 11.57
C LYS A 155 -11.87 19.38 12.45
N PRO A 156 -12.21 19.36 13.75
CA PRO A 156 -12.12 18.11 14.49
C PRO A 156 -12.85 17.07 13.64
N GLU A 157 -12.25 15.89 13.46
CA GLU A 157 -13.05 14.75 13.02
C GLU A 157 -14.28 14.79 13.92
N PRO A 158 -15.50 14.91 13.35
CA PRO A 158 -16.67 14.77 14.18
C PRO A 158 -16.46 13.48 14.96
N VAL A 159 -16.90 13.46 16.22
CA VAL A 159 -16.99 12.23 16.97
C VAL A 159 -18.06 11.41 16.26
N SER A 160 -17.69 10.85 15.10
CA SER A 160 -18.47 9.92 14.33
C SER A 160 -18.81 8.80 15.29
N LYS A 161 -20.01 8.23 15.12
CA LYS A 161 -20.39 7.01 15.83
C LYS A 161 -19.34 5.96 15.45
N SER A 162 -18.33 5.83 16.30
CA SER A 162 -17.16 4.97 16.09
C SER A 162 -17.65 3.62 15.58
N SER A 163 -17.02 3.08 14.55
CA SER A 163 -17.33 1.73 14.04
C SER A 163 -17.27 0.68 15.17
N GLY A 164 -16.47 0.97 16.21
CA GLY A 164 -16.27 0.16 17.39
C GLY A 164 -14.82 -0.35 17.39
N LEU A 165 -14.46 -1.18 18.36
CA LEU A 165 -13.33 -2.09 18.21
C LEU A 165 -13.86 -3.40 17.65
N ILE A 166 -13.07 -4.12 16.84
CA ILE A 166 -13.49 -5.43 16.34
C ILE A 166 -13.59 -6.39 17.53
N TYR A 167 -14.76 -7.01 17.68
CA TYR A 167 -15.04 -7.99 18.71
C TYR A 167 -14.75 -9.39 18.13
N GLY A 168 -13.72 -10.06 18.67
CA GLY A 168 -13.22 -11.33 18.12
C GLY A 168 -14.12 -12.55 18.30
N ALA A 169 -15.36 -12.37 18.76
CA ALA A 169 -16.34 -13.45 18.86
C ALA A 169 -17.57 -13.09 18.04
N GLU A 170 -18.13 -14.09 17.36
CA GLU A 170 -19.38 -13.94 16.62
C GLU A 170 -20.56 -13.78 17.57
N VAL A 171 -21.41 -12.80 17.31
CA VAL A 171 -22.63 -12.57 18.09
C VAL A 171 -23.81 -12.51 17.14
N GLU A 172 -24.80 -13.38 17.35
CA GLU A 172 -25.99 -13.47 16.51
C GLU A 172 -26.97 -12.29 16.69
N SER A 173 -26.83 -11.52 17.77
CA SER A 173 -27.74 -10.41 18.12
C SER A 173 -27.05 -9.29 18.91
N GLU A 174 -27.70 -8.13 19.05
CA GLU A 174 -27.19 -7.01 19.84
C GLU A 174 -27.09 -7.40 21.33
N VAL A 175 -25.87 -7.42 21.87
CA VAL A 175 -25.62 -7.74 23.29
C VAL A 175 -25.12 -6.50 24.00
N THR A 176 -25.75 -6.15 25.12
CA THR A 176 -25.28 -5.07 25.99
C THR A 176 -24.60 -5.66 27.22
N LEU A 177 -23.31 -5.37 27.38
CA LEU A 177 -22.49 -5.74 28.52
C LEU A 177 -22.46 -4.57 29.51
N GLN A 178 -22.89 -4.82 30.75
CA GLN A 178 -22.76 -3.88 31.85
C GLN A 178 -21.74 -4.45 32.85
N VAL A 179 -20.64 -3.72 33.03
CA VAL A 179 -19.64 -4.06 34.06
C VAL A 179 -19.99 -3.25 35.31
N GLU A 180 -20.39 -3.95 36.37
CA GLU A 180 -20.58 -3.36 37.70
C GLU A 180 -19.45 -3.82 38.61
N ASP A 181 -19.07 -2.97 39.58
CA ASP A 181 -18.14 -3.37 40.62
C ASP A 181 -18.73 -4.55 41.39
N PHE A 182 -17.92 -5.58 41.63
CA PHE A 182 -18.34 -6.77 42.37
C PHE A 182 -18.74 -6.36 43.79
N ASP A 183 -20.03 -6.44 44.14
CA ASP A 183 -20.53 -6.14 45.48
C ASP A 183 -20.29 -7.33 46.42
N PRO A 184 -19.31 -7.27 47.34
CA PRO A 184 -19.05 -8.35 48.27
C PRO A 184 -20.16 -8.53 49.32
N ALA A 185 -21.04 -7.53 49.48
CA ALA A 185 -22.20 -7.59 50.36
C ALA A 185 -23.45 -8.15 49.67
N ASN A 186 -23.35 -8.57 48.41
CA ASN A 186 -24.48 -9.10 47.66
C ASN A 186 -25.07 -10.33 48.38
N PRO A 187 -26.35 -10.27 48.82
CA PRO A 187 -26.98 -11.35 49.58
C PRO A 187 -27.18 -12.65 48.77
N LEU A 188 -26.90 -12.65 47.46
CA LEU A 188 -26.84 -13.85 46.64
C LEU A 188 -25.53 -14.64 46.84
N LEU A 189 -24.43 -13.98 47.26
CA LEU A 189 -23.15 -14.65 47.54
C LEU A 189 -23.22 -15.56 48.77
N SER A 190 -24.07 -15.21 49.76
CA SER A 190 -24.29 -16.05 50.94
C SER A 190 -25.19 -17.27 50.68
N LYS A 191 -25.85 -17.31 49.51
CA LYS A 191 -26.67 -18.44 49.05
C LYS A 191 -25.92 -19.41 48.15
N VAL A 192 -24.68 -19.09 47.76
CA VAL A 192 -23.83 -20.05 47.05
C VAL A 192 -23.46 -21.14 48.06
N PRO A 193 -23.84 -22.40 47.83
CA PRO A 193 -23.50 -23.49 48.74
C PRO A 193 -21.98 -23.56 48.86
N ARG A 194 -21.46 -23.44 50.08
CA ARG A 194 -20.04 -23.70 50.34
C ARG A 194 -19.75 -25.13 49.89
N GLN A 195 -18.93 -25.28 48.85
CA GLN A 195 -18.52 -26.59 48.36
C GLN A 195 -17.94 -27.38 49.52
N ARG A 196 -18.36 -28.65 49.66
CA ARG A 196 -17.78 -29.51 50.68
C ARG A 196 -16.35 -29.82 50.26
N SER A 197 -15.47 -30.01 51.23
CA SER A 197 -14.07 -30.35 50.95
C SER A 197 -13.93 -31.59 50.07
N THR A 198 -14.90 -32.50 50.13
CA THR A 198 -14.99 -33.71 49.30
C THR A 198 -15.18 -33.40 47.82
N ASP A 199 -16.03 -32.42 47.50
CA ASP A 199 -16.37 -32.07 46.12
C ASP A 199 -15.16 -31.37 45.44
N ILE A 200 -14.43 -30.57 46.23
CA ILE A 200 -13.18 -29.93 45.82
C ILE A 200 -12.09 -30.99 45.58
N GLU A 201 -11.97 -31.97 46.48
CA GLU A 201 -10.98 -33.03 46.36
C GLU A 201 -11.22 -33.91 45.12
N GLU A 202 -12.49 -34.22 44.83
CA GLU A 202 -12.88 -34.97 43.63
C GLU A 202 -12.59 -34.18 42.35
N MET A 203 -12.90 -32.88 42.33
CA MET A 203 -12.61 -32.00 41.20
C MET A 203 -11.10 -31.89 40.93
N VAL A 204 -10.30 -31.72 41.99
CA VAL A 204 -8.83 -31.66 41.87
C VAL A 204 -8.27 -33.01 41.42
N ARG A 205 -8.79 -34.13 41.94
CA ARG A 205 -8.35 -35.48 41.55
C ARG A 205 -8.66 -35.80 40.09
N ASN A 206 -9.81 -35.34 39.59
CA ASN A 206 -10.21 -35.52 38.18
C ASN A 206 -9.44 -34.59 37.23
N ALA A 207 -9.05 -33.40 37.70
CA ALA A 207 -8.25 -32.46 36.91
C ALA A 207 -6.74 -32.77 36.92
N ALA A 208 -6.23 -33.39 38.00
CA ALA A 208 -4.82 -33.71 38.21
C ALA A 208 -4.10 -34.40 37.02
N PRO A 209 -4.71 -35.31 36.25
CA PRO A 209 -4.05 -35.95 35.10
C PRO A 209 -3.72 -34.98 33.96
N ASN A 210 -4.43 -33.85 33.87
CA ASN A 210 -4.32 -32.88 32.79
C ASN A 210 -3.63 -31.57 33.23
N LEU A 211 -3.15 -31.51 34.48
CA LEU A 211 -2.45 -30.34 35.02
C LEU A 211 -0.95 -30.47 34.77
N ASP A 212 -0.43 -29.71 33.81
CA ASP A 212 1.02 -29.47 33.72
C ASP A 212 1.46 -28.48 34.81
N ALA A 213 2.70 -28.57 35.28
CA ALA A 213 3.24 -27.95 36.51
C ALA A 213 3.35 -26.40 36.49
N SER A 214 2.60 -25.73 35.62
CA SER A 214 2.53 -24.27 35.54
C SER A 214 1.36 -23.73 36.36
N ALA A 215 1.57 -22.64 37.10
CA ALA A 215 0.54 -22.05 37.98
C ALA A 215 -0.72 -21.53 37.23
N ASN A 216 -0.68 -21.43 35.89
CA ASN A 216 -1.77 -20.92 35.07
C ASN A 216 -2.86 -21.96 34.77
N SER A 217 -2.52 -23.27 34.75
CA SER A 217 -3.48 -24.35 34.46
C SER A 217 -4.47 -24.59 35.61
N ILE A 218 -4.09 -24.23 36.84
CA ILE A 218 -4.92 -24.36 38.04
C ILE A 218 -6.01 -23.27 38.09
N ALA A 219 -5.75 -22.09 37.51
CA ALA A 219 -6.68 -20.97 37.48
C ALA A 219 -7.81 -21.09 36.42
N SER A 220 -7.68 -22.04 35.48
CA SER A 220 -8.63 -22.27 34.37
C SER A 220 -9.58 -23.45 34.60
N LEU A 221 -9.73 -23.93 35.84
CA LEU A 221 -10.69 -24.99 36.15
C LEU A 221 -12.11 -24.46 36.02
N SER A 222 -12.76 -24.79 34.90
CA SER A 222 -14.16 -24.47 34.64
C SER A 222 -15.07 -25.15 35.67
N TYR A 223 -16.00 -24.38 36.25
CA TYR A 223 -17.00 -24.86 37.22
C TYR A 223 -18.04 -25.82 36.62
N PHE A 224 -18.04 -25.98 35.29
CA PHE A 224 -19.00 -26.78 34.55
C PHE A 224 -18.27 -27.75 33.62
N ASP A 225 -18.75 -29.00 33.58
CA ASP A 225 -18.29 -30.04 32.65
C ASP A 225 -18.79 -29.72 31.22
N PRO A 226 -17.90 -29.32 30.28
CA PRO A 226 -18.29 -29.01 28.91
C PRO A 226 -18.75 -30.26 28.13
N GLY A 227 -18.47 -31.47 28.62
CA GLY A 227 -18.92 -32.73 28.03
C GLY A 227 -20.44 -32.93 28.04
N ARG A 228 -21.18 -32.21 28.92
CA ARG A 228 -22.64 -32.29 29.01
C ARG A 228 -23.40 -31.77 27.78
N PHE A 229 -22.72 -31.03 26.90
CA PHE A 229 -23.30 -30.48 25.68
C PHE A 229 -22.76 -31.17 24.41
N SER A 230 -21.98 -32.25 24.56
CA SER A 230 -21.53 -33.07 23.44
C SER A 230 -22.69 -33.92 22.90
N LEU A 231 -23.32 -33.43 21.83
CA LEU A 231 -24.18 -34.24 20.96
C LEU A 231 -23.30 -35.16 20.10
N GLN A 232 -22.89 -36.30 20.66
CA GLN A 232 -22.41 -37.43 19.87
C GLN A 232 -23.59 -38.09 19.15
N ASN A 233 -23.73 -37.82 17.86
CA ASN A 233 -24.46 -38.68 16.93
C ASN A 233 -23.50 -39.18 15.85
N ASN A 234 -23.41 -40.50 15.76
CA ASN A 234 -22.55 -41.23 14.83
C ASN A 234 -22.97 -41.04 13.37
N ALA A 235 -21.93 -40.95 12.53
CA ALA A 235 -21.74 -41.54 11.21
C ALA A 235 -22.98 -42.03 10.42
N LEU A 236 -23.14 -41.47 9.22
CA LEU A 236 -23.23 -42.21 7.94
C LEU A 236 -23.45 -41.19 6.82
N LEU A 237 -22.48 -41.01 5.92
CA LEU A 237 -22.66 -40.62 4.52
C LEU A 237 -21.28 -40.69 3.85
N SER A 238 -20.97 -41.84 3.25
CA SER A 238 -19.87 -41.97 2.30
C SER A 238 -20.29 -41.29 0.99
N PRO A 239 -19.47 -40.42 0.37
CA PRO A 239 -19.72 -40.01 -1.00
C PRO A 239 -19.34 -41.16 -1.92
N SER A 240 -20.33 -41.78 -2.53
CA SER A 240 -20.16 -42.72 -3.63
C SER A 240 -19.37 -42.05 -4.75
N GLY A 241 -18.15 -42.53 -5.00
CA GLY A 241 -17.37 -42.15 -6.17
C GLY A 241 -18.05 -42.65 -7.44
N VAL A 242 -18.73 -41.73 -8.13
CA VAL A 242 -19.15 -41.91 -9.52
C VAL A 242 -18.40 -40.87 -10.35
N THR A 243 -17.35 -41.32 -11.04
CA THR A 243 -16.67 -40.52 -12.05
C THR A 243 -17.39 -40.75 -13.38
N ILE A 244 -18.07 -39.74 -13.89
CA ILE A 244 -18.63 -39.75 -15.24
C ILE A 244 -17.45 -39.54 -16.21
N THR A 245 -16.94 -40.63 -16.78
CA THR A 245 -16.00 -40.55 -17.91
C THR A 245 -16.79 -40.33 -19.19
N ALA A 246 -16.69 -39.13 -19.77
CA ALA A 246 -17.10 -38.91 -21.14
C ALA A 246 -16.04 -39.52 -22.07
N GLU A 247 -16.38 -40.64 -22.71
CA GLU A 247 -15.58 -41.20 -23.80
C GLU A 247 -15.71 -40.28 -25.03
N ASN A 248 -14.56 -39.96 -25.65
CA ASN A 248 -14.38 -39.09 -26.84
C ASN A 248 -14.21 -37.59 -26.60
N VAL A 249 -13.36 -37.20 -25.64
CA VAL A 249 -12.81 -35.83 -25.61
C VAL A 249 -11.28 -35.89 -25.70
N THR A 250 -10.72 -35.29 -26.75
CA THR A 250 -9.27 -35.12 -26.86
C THR A 250 -8.82 -34.07 -25.85
N PHE A 251 -8.27 -34.52 -24.72
CA PHE A 251 -7.67 -33.62 -23.74
C PHE A 251 -6.36 -33.07 -24.30
N ARG A 252 -6.39 -31.82 -24.74
CA ARG A 252 -5.16 -31.03 -24.94
C ARG A 252 -4.93 -30.26 -23.64
N PRO A 253 -3.86 -30.53 -22.88
CA PRO A 253 -3.56 -29.73 -21.69
C PRO A 253 -3.37 -28.26 -22.09
N LYS A 254 -3.98 -27.34 -21.34
CA LYS A 254 -3.77 -25.90 -21.49
C LYS A 254 -2.36 -25.60 -20.97
N THR A 255 -1.39 -25.55 -21.86
CA THR A 255 -0.02 -25.16 -21.51
C THR A 255 -0.07 -23.72 -20.98
N ALA A 256 0.44 -23.50 -19.76
CA ALA A 256 0.51 -22.19 -19.13
C ALA A 256 1.54 -21.24 -19.79
N ASP A 257 2.34 -21.75 -20.73
CA ASP A 257 3.30 -20.97 -21.52
C ASP A 257 2.76 -20.70 -22.92
N LEU A 258 1.97 -19.63 -23.05
CA LEU A 258 1.67 -18.99 -24.34
C LEU A 258 2.71 -17.92 -24.72
N ALA A 259 3.83 -17.84 -23.99
CA ALA A 259 4.88 -16.85 -24.23
C ALA A 259 5.87 -17.27 -25.34
N GLU A 260 5.78 -18.48 -25.89
CA GLU A 260 6.85 -19.06 -26.74
C GLU A 260 6.47 -19.47 -28.18
N TYR A 261 5.29 -19.09 -28.68
CA TYR A 261 4.94 -19.31 -30.09
C TYR A 261 4.88 -18.00 -30.89
N PRO A 262 5.73 -17.81 -31.92
CA PRO A 262 5.69 -16.63 -32.79
C PRO A 262 4.56 -16.73 -33.85
N GLY A 263 3.32 -16.91 -33.41
CA GLY A 263 2.15 -17.11 -34.29
C GLY A 263 0.88 -16.37 -33.84
N LEU A 264 -0.24 -16.67 -34.50
CA LEU A 264 -1.57 -16.12 -34.19
C LEU A 264 -2.02 -16.53 -32.78
N ARG A 265 -2.31 -15.53 -31.95
CA ARG A 265 -2.86 -15.68 -30.60
C ARG A 265 -4.34 -15.33 -30.63
N TYR A 266 -5.15 -16.11 -29.93
CA TYR A 266 -6.57 -15.82 -29.75
C TYR A 266 -6.83 -15.32 -28.34
N GLU A 267 -7.49 -14.18 -28.23
CA GLU A 267 -7.92 -13.57 -26.96
C GLU A 267 -9.44 -13.45 -26.95
N GLU A 268 -10.06 -13.48 -25.77
CA GLU A 268 -11.50 -13.27 -25.65
C GLU A 268 -11.76 -12.19 -24.59
N ARG A 269 -12.58 -11.20 -24.94
CA ARG A 269 -12.87 -10.02 -24.14
C ARG A 269 -14.36 -9.89 -23.90
N VAL A 270 -14.75 -9.37 -22.74
CA VAL A 270 -16.14 -9.05 -22.42
C VAL A 270 -16.21 -7.59 -21.98
N VAL A 271 -16.87 -6.77 -22.78
CA VAL A 271 -17.07 -5.34 -22.57
C VAL A 271 -18.48 -5.12 -22.02
N ARG A 272 -18.59 -4.47 -20.86
CA ARG A 272 -19.90 -4.10 -20.28
C ARG A 272 -20.22 -2.64 -20.60
N ILE A 273 -21.42 -2.40 -21.12
CA ILE A 273 -21.91 -1.07 -21.46
C ILE A 273 -22.61 -0.48 -20.25
N ARG A 274 -22.05 0.59 -19.67
CA ARG A 274 -22.59 1.25 -18.47
C ARG A 274 -23.41 2.50 -18.80
N GLU A 275 -23.16 3.10 -19.96
CA GLU A 275 -23.86 4.26 -20.49
C GLU A 275 -24.13 4.07 -21.98
N GLU A 276 -25.10 4.79 -22.52
CA GLU A 276 -25.46 4.70 -23.94
C GLU A 276 -24.25 5.00 -24.83
N THR A 277 -23.72 3.96 -25.49
CA THR A 277 -22.47 4.04 -26.26
C THR A 277 -22.70 3.52 -27.67
N ALA A 278 -22.20 4.22 -28.68
CA ALA A 278 -22.25 3.74 -30.06
C ALA A 278 -21.48 2.42 -30.21
N ILE A 279 -22.03 1.45 -30.95
CA ILE A 279 -21.43 0.11 -31.12
C ILE A 279 -19.99 0.23 -31.68
N ALA A 280 -19.78 1.08 -32.69
CA ALA A 280 -18.45 1.31 -33.29
C ALA A 280 -17.46 1.80 -32.24
N LYS A 281 -17.82 2.82 -31.47
CA LYS A 281 -17.00 3.38 -30.41
C LYS A 281 -16.67 2.37 -29.31
N ALA A 282 -17.63 1.52 -28.95
CA ALA A 282 -17.40 0.46 -27.96
C ALA A 282 -16.37 -0.58 -28.46
N ILE A 283 -16.34 -0.86 -29.77
CA ILE A 283 -15.39 -1.77 -30.41
C ILE A 283 -14.02 -1.08 -30.62
N GLU A 284 -14.00 0.20 -31.01
CA GLU A 284 -12.77 1.00 -31.17
C GLU A 284 -12.00 1.14 -29.86
N ASN A 285 -12.71 1.32 -28.74
CA ASN A 285 -12.10 1.41 -27.41
C ASN A 285 -11.29 0.14 -27.04
N GLU A 286 -11.56 -0.99 -27.71
CA GLU A 286 -10.81 -2.24 -27.55
C GLU A 286 -9.56 -2.32 -28.45
N GLY A 287 -9.21 -1.25 -29.14
CA GLY A 287 -8.01 -1.13 -29.98
C GLY A 287 -8.18 -1.76 -31.37
N ILE A 288 -9.41 -2.02 -31.80
CA ILE A 288 -9.74 -2.52 -33.14
C ILE A 288 -9.76 -1.34 -34.12
N ALA A 289 -9.40 -1.60 -35.38
CA ALA A 289 -9.36 -0.60 -36.43
C ALA A 289 -10.71 0.10 -36.62
N GLU A 290 -10.71 1.42 -36.87
CA GLU A 290 -11.94 2.23 -37.02
C GLU A 290 -12.84 1.72 -38.15
N ASP A 291 -12.25 1.28 -39.27
CA ASP A 291 -12.96 0.70 -40.41
C ASP A 291 -13.61 -0.65 -40.09
N GLU A 292 -12.91 -1.49 -39.34
CA GLU A 292 -13.40 -2.79 -38.87
C GLU A 292 -14.52 -2.62 -37.83
N ALA A 293 -14.36 -1.69 -36.90
CA ALA A 293 -15.36 -1.36 -35.90
C ALA A 293 -16.63 -0.77 -36.53
N ALA A 294 -16.49 0.12 -37.51
CA ALA A 294 -17.61 0.68 -38.26
C ALA A 294 -18.37 -0.41 -39.06
N LEU A 295 -17.64 -1.36 -39.66
CA LEU A 295 -18.24 -2.48 -40.38
C LEU A 295 -19.05 -3.39 -39.44
N LEU A 296 -18.45 -3.79 -38.31
CA LEU A 296 -19.13 -4.59 -37.30
C LEU A 296 -20.35 -3.88 -36.74
N ALA A 297 -20.23 -2.60 -36.39
CA ALA A 297 -21.33 -1.80 -35.90
C ALA A 297 -22.49 -1.74 -36.89
N LYS A 298 -22.20 -1.59 -38.19
CA LYS A 298 -23.21 -1.60 -39.23
C LYS A 298 -23.95 -2.93 -39.29
N VAL A 299 -23.25 -4.06 -39.24
CA VAL A 299 -23.87 -5.39 -39.26
C VAL A 299 -24.65 -5.68 -37.97
N MET A 300 -24.13 -5.28 -36.80
CA MET A 300 -24.82 -5.49 -35.52
C MET A 300 -26.05 -4.59 -35.34
N SER A 301 -26.06 -3.40 -35.96
CA SER A 301 -27.10 -2.39 -35.74
C SER A 301 -28.49 -2.82 -36.19
N SER A 302 -28.60 -3.67 -37.22
CA SER A 302 -29.89 -4.19 -37.69
C SER A 302 -30.59 -5.07 -36.65
N ASP A 303 -29.83 -5.91 -35.95
CA ASP A 303 -30.38 -6.87 -34.99
C ASP A 303 -30.50 -6.29 -33.59
N LEU A 304 -29.64 -5.33 -33.23
CA LEU A 304 -29.72 -4.61 -31.96
C LEU A 304 -30.80 -3.51 -31.94
N GLY A 305 -31.40 -3.21 -33.09
CA GLY A 305 -32.46 -2.20 -33.22
C GLY A 305 -31.95 -0.76 -33.10
N GLY A 306 -30.67 -0.52 -33.38
CA GLY A 306 -30.04 0.79 -33.30
C GLY A 306 -28.51 0.74 -33.38
N THR A 307 -27.88 1.90 -33.49
CA THR A 307 -26.41 2.03 -33.53
C THR A 307 -25.78 2.21 -32.14
N VAL A 308 -26.60 2.15 -31.09
CA VAL A 308 -26.24 2.47 -29.71
C VAL A 308 -26.58 1.27 -28.82
N LEU A 309 -25.60 0.86 -28.02
CA LEU A 309 -25.77 -0.13 -26.96
C LEU A 309 -26.31 0.56 -25.72
N LYS A 310 -27.28 -0.08 -25.05
CA LYS A 310 -27.92 0.44 -23.84
C LYS A 310 -27.08 0.11 -22.60
N PRO A 311 -27.25 0.85 -21.49
CA PRO A 311 -26.75 0.42 -20.20
C PRO A 311 -27.17 -1.02 -19.88
N GLU A 312 -26.25 -1.81 -19.33
CA GLU A 312 -26.36 -3.26 -19.05
C GLU A 312 -26.24 -4.19 -20.27
N ASP A 313 -26.13 -3.67 -21.49
CA ASP A 313 -25.74 -4.48 -22.64
C ASP A 313 -24.27 -4.93 -22.48
N ARG A 314 -23.93 -6.10 -23.02
CA ARG A 314 -22.58 -6.67 -22.96
C ARG A 314 -22.12 -7.09 -24.34
N LEU A 315 -20.85 -6.87 -24.66
CA LEU A 315 -20.23 -7.23 -25.92
C LEU A 315 -19.07 -8.19 -25.66
N ARG A 316 -19.15 -9.41 -26.19
CA ARG A 316 -18.11 -10.43 -26.13
C ARG A 316 -17.35 -10.42 -27.45
N LEU A 317 -16.05 -10.16 -27.42
CA LEU A 317 -15.18 -10.10 -28.58
C LEU A 317 -14.10 -11.18 -28.50
N SER A 318 -14.12 -12.14 -29.42
CA SER A 318 -12.98 -13.04 -29.65
C SER A 318 -12.08 -12.39 -30.69
N LEU A 319 -10.84 -12.15 -30.31
CA LEU A 319 -9.84 -11.40 -31.09
C LEU A 319 -8.75 -12.33 -31.58
N GLU A 320 -8.26 -12.05 -32.78
CA GLU A 320 -7.09 -12.63 -33.39
C GLU A 320 -5.95 -11.61 -33.37
N ILE A 321 -4.87 -11.94 -32.68
CA ILE A 321 -3.70 -11.10 -32.47
C ILE A 321 -2.52 -11.77 -33.17
N ASP A 322 -1.89 -11.06 -34.11
CA ASP A 322 -0.65 -11.54 -34.72
C ASP A 322 0.52 -11.38 -33.76
N GLY A 323 0.91 -12.47 -33.09
CA GLY A 323 2.01 -12.48 -32.13
C GLY A 323 3.39 -12.22 -32.75
N ALA A 324 3.53 -12.29 -34.08
CA ALA A 324 4.77 -11.93 -34.76
C ALA A 324 4.92 -10.41 -34.96
N ARG A 325 3.84 -9.65 -34.82
CA ARG A 325 3.78 -8.19 -34.97
C ARG A 325 3.08 -7.57 -33.76
N GLU A 326 3.83 -7.32 -32.69
CA GLU A 326 3.34 -6.71 -31.44
C GLU A 326 2.60 -5.36 -31.61
N ALA A 327 2.72 -4.71 -32.77
CA ALA A 327 2.04 -3.46 -33.12
C ALA A 327 0.83 -3.63 -34.08
N ALA A 328 0.49 -4.87 -34.49
CA ALA A 328 -0.68 -5.11 -35.33
C ALA A 328 -1.97 -4.92 -34.52
N GLN A 329 -2.92 -4.18 -35.08
CA GLN A 329 -4.25 -4.04 -34.48
C GLN A 329 -4.93 -5.42 -34.45
N PRO A 330 -5.54 -5.81 -33.31
CA PRO A 330 -6.28 -7.06 -33.21
C PRO A 330 -7.46 -7.05 -34.18
N HIS A 331 -7.70 -8.18 -34.83
CA HIS A 331 -8.90 -8.38 -35.64
C HIS A 331 -9.97 -9.11 -34.86
N VAL A 332 -11.24 -8.78 -35.10
CA VAL A 332 -12.36 -9.47 -34.47
C VAL A 332 -12.65 -10.76 -35.23
N ARG A 333 -12.52 -11.89 -34.56
CA ARG A 333 -12.94 -13.19 -35.10
C ARG A 333 -14.41 -13.47 -34.80
N LEU A 334 -14.90 -13.06 -33.63
CA LEU A 334 -16.29 -13.21 -33.23
C LEU A 334 -16.70 -12.02 -32.35
N ALA A 335 -17.84 -11.41 -32.65
CA ALA A 335 -18.48 -10.41 -31.81
C ALA A 335 -19.88 -10.89 -31.44
N SER A 336 -20.20 -10.95 -30.15
CA SER A 336 -21.51 -11.33 -29.65
C SER A 336 -22.06 -10.28 -28.68
N ALA A 337 -23.30 -9.84 -28.87
CA ALA A 337 -23.96 -8.90 -27.97
C ALA A 337 -25.04 -9.57 -27.13
N TYR A 338 -25.18 -9.13 -25.89
CA TYR A 338 -26.10 -9.66 -24.89
C TYR A 338 -26.81 -8.52 -24.16
N ARG A 339 -28.02 -8.80 -23.67
CA ARG A 339 -28.75 -7.95 -22.72
C ARG A 339 -29.16 -8.80 -21.52
N GLY A 340 -28.54 -8.56 -20.37
CA GLY A 340 -28.62 -9.49 -19.24
C GLY A 340 -28.09 -10.87 -19.63
N ALA A 341 -28.89 -11.91 -19.44
CA ALA A 341 -28.56 -13.29 -19.84
C ALA A 341 -29.00 -13.64 -21.28
N ALA A 342 -29.70 -12.73 -21.99
CA ALA A 342 -30.21 -13.00 -23.33
C ALA A 342 -29.17 -12.64 -24.40
N HIS A 343 -28.83 -13.62 -25.24
CA HIS A 343 -28.06 -13.40 -26.48
C HIS A 343 -28.91 -12.65 -27.51
N LEU A 344 -28.32 -11.63 -28.12
CA LEU A 344 -28.98 -10.80 -29.14
C LEU A 344 -28.46 -11.15 -30.55
N VAL A 345 -27.15 -11.12 -30.74
CA VAL A 345 -26.52 -11.34 -32.05
C VAL A 345 -25.09 -11.85 -31.88
N SER A 346 -24.65 -12.69 -32.82
CA SER A 346 -23.27 -13.15 -32.98
C SER A 346 -22.84 -12.98 -34.43
N ILE A 347 -21.66 -12.41 -34.65
CA ILE A 347 -21.06 -12.22 -35.97
C ILE A 347 -19.64 -12.75 -35.93
N ALA A 348 -19.31 -13.69 -36.82
CA ALA A 348 -17.97 -14.22 -36.97
C ALA A 348 -17.31 -13.77 -38.28
N ARG A 349 -15.98 -13.69 -38.27
CA ARG A 349 -15.16 -13.48 -39.45
C ARG A 349 -14.81 -14.82 -40.08
N THR A 350 -15.01 -14.93 -41.40
CA THR A 350 -14.60 -16.11 -42.19
C THR A 350 -13.14 -16.01 -42.61
N ASP A 351 -12.58 -17.11 -43.10
CA ASP A 351 -11.19 -17.18 -43.61
C ASP A 351 -10.94 -16.23 -44.80
N ASP A 352 -12.01 -15.83 -45.51
CA ASP A 352 -11.96 -14.81 -46.58
C ASP A 352 -12.10 -13.37 -46.03
N ASN A 353 -11.93 -13.17 -44.72
CA ASN A 353 -12.09 -11.90 -44.02
C ASN A 353 -13.48 -11.25 -44.16
N ARG A 354 -14.53 -12.05 -44.37
CA ARG A 354 -15.92 -11.56 -44.44
C ARG A 354 -16.66 -11.81 -43.13
N TYR A 355 -17.48 -10.85 -42.70
CA TYR A 355 -18.32 -11.00 -41.52
C TYR A 355 -19.65 -11.69 -41.87
N VAL A 356 -19.99 -12.75 -41.13
CA VAL A 356 -21.21 -13.54 -41.29
C VAL A 356 -21.85 -13.77 -39.93
N TYR A 357 -23.16 -14.00 -39.92
CA TYR A 357 -23.85 -14.40 -38.70
C TYR A 357 -23.32 -15.74 -38.18
N ALA A 358 -23.18 -15.82 -36.86
CA ALA A 358 -22.72 -17.00 -36.16
C ALA A 358 -23.72 -17.38 -35.06
N THR A 359 -23.61 -18.61 -34.56
CA THR A 359 -24.39 -19.04 -33.40
C THR A 359 -23.82 -18.43 -32.11
N GLU A 360 -24.61 -18.45 -31.04
CA GLU A 360 -24.14 -18.06 -29.71
C GLU A 360 -22.92 -18.91 -29.32
N PRO A 361 -21.80 -18.29 -28.89
CA PRO A 361 -20.64 -19.03 -28.42
C PRO A 361 -20.89 -19.70 -27.06
N ALA A 362 -20.27 -20.86 -26.83
CA ALA A 362 -20.39 -21.58 -25.56
C ALA A 362 -20.03 -20.70 -24.35
N ALA A 363 -20.74 -20.89 -23.24
CA ALA A 363 -20.47 -20.22 -21.97
C ALA A 363 -19.09 -20.62 -21.43
N ILE A 364 -18.32 -19.66 -20.93
CA ILE A 364 -16.96 -19.88 -20.40
C ILE A 364 -17.04 -20.00 -18.88
N PRO A 365 -16.63 -21.12 -18.26
CA PRO A 365 -16.72 -21.31 -16.80
C PRO A 365 -15.82 -20.36 -15.98
N GLN A 366 -14.75 -19.82 -16.58
CA GLN A 366 -13.76 -18.94 -15.91
C GLN A 366 -14.04 -17.45 -16.08
N ILE A 367 -14.90 -17.07 -17.02
CA ILE A 367 -15.41 -15.71 -17.14
C ILE A 367 -16.82 -15.80 -16.63
N ASP A 368 -16.95 -15.72 -15.31
CA ASP A 368 -18.23 -15.33 -14.74
C ASP A 368 -18.50 -13.93 -15.30
N ILE A 369 -19.33 -13.89 -16.34
CA ILE A 369 -19.69 -12.69 -17.14
C ILE A 369 -20.23 -11.58 -16.19
N ASP A 370 -20.53 -11.96 -14.96
CA ASP A 370 -21.02 -11.09 -13.93
C ASP A 370 -19.97 -10.25 -13.19
N ASN A 371 -18.66 -10.56 -13.03
CA ASN A 371 -17.79 -9.65 -12.22
C ASN A 371 -16.24 -9.62 -12.43
N ASN A 372 -15.56 -10.59 -13.07
CA ASN A 372 -14.09 -10.74 -12.90
C ASN A 372 -13.21 -10.65 -14.18
N ALA A 373 -13.61 -9.93 -15.23
CA ALA A 373 -12.78 -9.80 -16.43
C ALA A 373 -11.55 -8.89 -16.19
N PRO A 374 -10.33 -9.28 -16.61
CA PRO A 374 -9.14 -8.44 -16.49
C PRO A 374 -9.25 -7.18 -17.36
N GLU A 375 -8.92 -6.02 -16.80
CA GLU A 375 -8.94 -4.74 -17.52
C GLU A 375 -7.57 -4.44 -18.13
N ARG A 376 -7.55 -4.07 -19.42
CA ARG A 376 -6.34 -3.67 -20.14
C ARG A 376 -6.09 -2.18 -19.93
N VAL A 377 -4.88 -1.83 -19.51
CA VAL A 377 -4.42 -0.43 -19.52
C VAL A 377 -3.75 -0.14 -20.84
N VAL A 378 -4.33 0.79 -21.61
CA VAL A 378 -3.71 1.34 -22.83
C VAL A 378 -3.20 2.74 -22.51
N GLY A 379 -1.88 2.93 -22.48
CA GLY A 379 -1.26 4.26 -22.38
C GLY A 379 -0.14 4.39 -21.36
N ARG A 380 0.30 5.64 -21.14
CA ARG A 380 1.32 5.97 -20.13
C ARG A 380 0.75 5.73 -18.74
N MET A 381 1.46 4.95 -17.93
CA MET A 381 1.06 4.67 -16.56
C MET A 381 0.88 5.97 -15.76
N PRO A 382 -0.21 6.10 -14.98
CA PRO A 382 -0.45 7.28 -14.16
C PRO A 382 0.59 7.43 -13.05
N THR A 383 0.58 8.60 -12.41
CA THR A 383 1.30 8.77 -11.15
C THR A 383 0.63 7.95 -10.05
N ILE A 384 1.35 7.63 -8.97
CA ILE A 384 0.75 6.91 -7.82
C ILE A 384 -0.45 7.68 -7.25
N TYR A 385 -0.38 9.02 -7.22
CA TYR A 385 -1.51 9.86 -6.80
C TYR A 385 -2.76 9.62 -7.65
N ASP A 386 -2.60 9.74 -8.97
CA ASP A 386 -3.69 9.54 -9.91
C ASP A 386 -4.24 8.12 -9.85
N ALA A 387 -3.37 7.13 -9.71
CA ALA A 387 -3.73 5.72 -9.60
C ALA A 387 -4.60 5.44 -8.38
N ILE A 388 -4.24 5.97 -7.20
CA ILE A 388 -5.03 5.82 -5.97
C ILE A 388 -6.43 6.41 -6.16
N TYR A 389 -6.53 7.61 -6.74
CA TYR A 389 -7.83 8.24 -7.01
C TYR A 389 -8.67 7.43 -8.00
N ARG A 390 -8.07 7.01 -9.12
CA ARG A 390 -8.76 6.23 -10.16
C ARG A 390 -9.24 4.88 -9.63
N ALA A 391 -8.38 4.14 -8.95
CA ALA A 391 -8.74 2.86 -8.34
C ALA A 391 -9.86 3.05 -7.32
N SER A 392 -9.72 4.00 -6.39
CA SER A 392 -10.74 4.27 -5.37
C SER A 392 -12.11 4.59 -5.98
N LEU A 393 -12.16 5.49 -6.97
CA LEU A 393 -13.42 5.90 -7.60
C LEU A 393 -14.04 4.81 -8.47
N THR A 394 -13.20 3.99 -9.12
CA THR A 394 -13.65 2.81 -9.87
C THR A 394 -14.33 1.78 -8.98
N GLU A 395 -13.83 1.60 -7.75
CA GLU A 395 -14.40 0.69 -6.73
C GLU A 395 -15.60 1.30 -5.97
N GLY A 396 -16.05 2.49 -6.37
CA GLY A 396 -17.20 3.17 -5.75
C GLY A 396 -16.90 3.84 -4.41
N LEU A 397 -15.63 4.01 -4.04
CA LEU A 397 -15.23 4.79 -2.87
C LEU A 397 -15.43 6.29 -3.13
N SER A 398 -15.73 7.05 -2.08
CA SER A 398 -15.92 8.51 -2.20
C SER A 398 -14.60 9.25 -2.41
N LYS A 399 -14.67 10.48 -2.94
CA LYS A 399 -13.50 11.38 -3.08
C LYS A 399 -12.84 11.67 -1.73
N GLU A 400 -13.62 11.69 -0.65
CA GLU A 400 -13.16 11.84 0.72
C GLU A 400 -12.32 10.64 1.18
N ILE A 401 -12.77 9.41 0.92
CA ILE A 401 -12.04 8.18 1.22
C ILE A 401 -10.72 8.15 0.44
N ALA A 402 -10.75 8.45 -0.87
CA ALA A 402 -9.55 8.52 -1.70
C ALA A 402 -8.53 9.54 -1.16
N ARG A 403 -9.01 10.73 -0.73
CA ARG A 403 -8.16 11.76 -0.09
C ARG A 403 -7.52 11.25 1.20
N ASN A 404 -8.26 10.49 2.01
CA ASN A 404 -7.75 9.90 3.25
C ASN A 404 -6.71 8.79 2.96
N LEU A 405 -6.91 7.96 1.93
CA LEU A 405 -5.91 6.97 1.49
C LEU A 405 -4.59 7.65 1.08
N VAL A 406 -4.67 8.73 0.30
CA VAL A 406 -3.48 9.54 -0.05
C VAL A 406 -2.78 10.08 1.21
N ARG A 407 -3.52 10.49 2.24
CA ARG A 407 -2.92 10.91 3.52
C ARG A 407 -2.23 9.77 4.24
N ILE A 408 -2.86 8.60 4.32
CA ILE A 408 -2.31 7.40 4.96
C ILE A 408 -0.99 6.98 4.28
N PHE A 409 -0.94 7.01 2.95
CA PHE A 409 0.25 6.60 2.20
C PHE A 409 1.34 7.69 2.10
N SER A 410 1.05 8.94 2.47
CA SER A 410 1.94 10.11 2.27
C SER A 410 3.28 10.05 2.99
N SER A 411 3.40 9.21 4.02
CA SER A 411 4.62 9.10 4.82
C SER A 411 5.77 8.45 4.06
N ASP A 412 5.43 7.39 3.30
CA ASP A 412 6.35 6.38 2.79
C ASP A 412 6.26 6.18 1.26
N VAL A 413 5.37 6.90 0.57
CA VAL A 413 5.15 6.82 -0.89
C VAL A 413 5.47 8.15 -1.58
N ASP A 414 6.15 8.09 -2.74
CA ASP A 414 6.35 9.25 -3.62
C ASP A 414 5.24 9.35 -4.67
N PHE A 415 4.30 10.25 -4.44
CA PHE A 415 3.13 10.43 -5.28
C PHE A 415 3.41 10.88 -6.71
N ASN A 416 4.60 11.41 -7.01
CA ASN A 416 4.98 11.77 -8.38
C ASN A 416 5.57 10.59 -9.17
N ALA A 417 5.89 9.48 -8.49
CA ALA A 417 6.39 8.29 -9.15
C ALA A 417 5.29 7.66 -10.02
N THR A 418 5.71 7.01 -11.10
CA THR A 418 4.82 6.28 -12.01
C THR A 418 4.63 4.85 -11.51
N ILE A 419 3.39 4.35 -11.55
CA ILE A 419 3.08 2.97 -11.15
C ILE A 419 3.57 1.92 -12.17
N SER A 420 3.72 0.70 -11.69
CA SER A 420 3.88 -0.52 -12.48
C SER A 420 2.53 -1.22 -12.68
N PRO A 421 2.34 -2.01 -13.76
CA PRO A 421 1.12 -2.81 -13.98
C PRO A 421 0.79 -3.81 -12.87
N LYS A 422 1.78 -4.20 -12.06
CA LYS A 422 1.63 -5.17 -10.95
C LYS A 422 1.43 -4.50 -9.59
N ASP A 423 1.33 -3.17 -9.55
CA ASP A 423 1.11 -2.46 -8.31
C ASP A 423 -0.36 -2.60 -7.89
N GLU A 424 -0.60 -2.79 -6.60
CA GLU A 424 -1.92 -3.14 -6.04
C GLU A 424 -2.21 -2.27 -4.81
N MET A 425 -3.49 -2.06 -4.52
CA MET A 425 -3.99 -1.39 -3.33
C MET A 425 -5.06 -2.24 -2.66
N SER A 426 -4.96 -2.38 -1.34
CA SER A 426 -5.92 -3.10 -0.50
C SER A 426 -6.51 -2.15 0.53
N VAL A 427 -7.83 -2.13 0.69
CA VAL A 427 -8.53 -1.24 1.62
C VAL A 427 -9.62 -2.00 2.36
N PHE A 428 -9.66 -1.86 3.68
CA PHE A 428 -10.71 -2.37 4.55
C PHE A 428 -11.38 -1.22 5.29
N LEU A 429 -12.68 -1.03 5.09
CA LEU A 429 -13.43 0.10 5.61
C LEU A 429 -14.84 -0.27 6.10
N SER A 430 -15.37 0.51 7.03
CA SER A 430 -16.75 0.35 7.51
C SER A 430 -17.78 0.82 6.48
N LEU A 431 -18.92 0.14 6.38
CA LEU A 431 -20.05 0.55 5.56
C LEU A 431 -21.19 1.11 6.40
N ASP A 432 -22.09 1.85 5.76
CA ASP A 432 -23.36 2.22 6.38
C ASP A 432 -24.24 0.98 6.60
N GLU A 433 -24.85 0.87 7.79
CA GLU A 433 -25.59 -0.31 8.23
C GLU A 433 -26.82 -0.62 7.36
N VAL A 434 -27.46 0.42 6.82
CA VAL A 434 -28.72 0.30 6.07
C VAL A 434 -28.44 0.13 4.58
N THR A 435 -27.65 1.04 4.02
CA THR A 435 -27.39 1.09 2.58
C THR A 435 -26.30 0.11 2.14
N ARG A 436 -25.48 -0.38 3.08
CA ARG A 436 -24.31 -1.24 2.82
C ARG A 436 -23.37 -0.67 1.76
N LYS A 437 -23.26 0.66 1.71
CA LYS A 437 -22.40 1.38 0.78
C LYS A 437 -21.39 2.24 1.53
N PRO A 438 -20.21 2.52 0.94
CA PRO A 438 -19.28 3.49 1.49
C PRO A 438 -19.92 4.87 1.53
N THR A 439 -19.78 5.57 2.65
CA THR A 439 -20.25 6.95 2.81
C THR A 439 -19.06 7.85 3.16
N GLN A 440 -19.30 9.15 3.34
CA GLN A 440 -18.24 10.07 3.80
C GLN A 440 -17.84 9.81 5.26
N ASP A 441 -18.69 9.13 6.02
CA ASP A 441 -18.47 8.77 7.43
C ASP A 441 -17.84 7.38 7.60
N SER A 442 -17.62 6.64 6.49
CA SER A 442 -16.92 5.36 6.50
C SER A 442 -15.50 5.50 7.05
N GLU A 443 -15.18 4.72 8.07
CA GLU A 443 -13.85 4.67 8.67
C GLU A 443 -12.99 3.66 7.90
N ILE A 444 -11.75 4.05 7.55
CA ILE A 444 -10.76 3.12 7.00
C ILE A 444 -10.08 2.42 8.17
N LEU A 445 -10.21 1.10 8.28
CA LEU A 445 -9.60 0.31 9.35
C LEU A 445 -8.22 -0.20 8.95
N TYR A 446 -8.05 -0.54 7.67
CA TYR A 446 -6.78 -0.96 7.11
C TYR A 446 -6.62 -0.45 5.68
N ALA A 447 -5.37 -0.10 5.35
CA ALA A 447 -4.98 0.26 4.01
C ALA A 447 -3.59 -0.26 3.72
N ALA A 448 -3.41 -0.92 2.58
CA ALA A 448 -2.12 -1.33 2.08
C ALA A 448 -1.91 -0.95 0.62
N ILE A 449 -0.65 -0.71 0.29
CA ILE A 449 -0.22 -0.42 -1.07
C ILE A 449 1.04 -1.23 -1.36
N LYS A 450 1.03 -1.94 -2.49
CA LYS A 450 2.12 -2.76 -2.98
C LYS A 450 2.69 -2.11 -4.22
N LEU A 451 3.94 -1.67 -4.12
CA LEU A 451 4.68 -1.02 -5.19
C LEU A 451 5.90 -1.89 -5.50
N GLY A 452 5.85 -2.61 -6.63
CA GLY A 452 6.84 -3.64 -6.96
C GLY A 452 6.89 -4.75 -5.90
N SER A 453 8.05 -4.88 -5.22
CA SER A 453 8.25 -5.87 -4.15
C SER A 453 7.99 -5.33 -2.74
N VAL A 454 7.64 -4.05 -2.61
CA VAL A 454 7.49 -3.39 -1.32
C VAL A 454 6.00 -3.21 -1.01
N THR A 455 5.55 -3.90 0.02
CA THR A 455 4.20 -3.71 0.60
C THR A 455 4.29 -2.79 1.81
N ARG A 456 3.43 -1.78 1.86
CA ARG A 456 3.23 -0.91 3.02
C ARG A 456 1.83 -1.14 3.53
N LYS A 457 1.69 -1.48 4.81
CA LYS A 457 0.41 -1.70 5.48
C LYS A 457 0.23 -0.71 6.61
N PHE A 458 -0.99 -0.21 6.76
CA PHE A 458 -1.35 0.76 7.77
C PHE A 458 -2.68 0.38 8.41
N TYR A 459 -2.71 0.45 9.74
CA TYR A 459 -3.83 0.05 10.57
C TYR A 459 -4.31 1.25 11.37
N ARG A 460 -5.62 1.47 11.40
CA ARG A 460 -6.24 2.49 12.23
C ARG A 460 -6.19 2.06 13.69
N PHE A 461 -5.72 2.94 14.56
CA PHE A 461 -5.73 2.70 16.00
C PHE A 461 -6.09 3.95 16.78
N ARG A 462 -6.95 3.77 17.78
CA ARG A 462 -7.32 4.82 18.73
C ARG A 462 -6.48 4.67 19.98
N ASP A 463 -5.62 5.65 20.26
CA ASP A 463 -4.84 5.65 21.48
C ASP A 463 -5.77 5.84 22.70
N PRO A 464 -5.81 4.89 23.65
CA PRO A 464 -6.69 4.96 24.80
C PRO A 464 -6.37 6.12 25.77
N LYS A 465 -5.15 6.67 25.74
CA LYS A 465 -4.74 7.79 26.62
C LYS A 465 -5.15 9.15 26.06
N SER A 466 -4.91 9.38 24.77
CA SER A 466 -5.18 10.68 24.13
C SER A 466 -6.56 10.74 23.50
N GLY A 467 -7.18 9.58 23.23
CA GLY A 467 -8.40 9.46 22.44
C GLY A 467 -8.20 9.78 20.95
N SER A 468 -6.97 10.05 20.50
CA SER A 468 -6.68 10.36 19.11
C SER A 468 -6.67 9.09 18.26
N VAL A 469 -7.32 9.15 17.10
CA VAL A 469 -7.21 8.14 16.04
C VAL A 469 -6.05 8.53 15.14
N ASP A 470 -5.14 7.59 14.89
CA ASP A 470 -4.06 7.74 13.92
C ASP A 470 -3.85 6.39 13.20
N TYR A 471 -3.02 6.38 12.16
CA TYR A 471 -2.66 5.18 11.40
C TYR A 471 -1.23 4.78 11.72
N TYR A 472 -1.02 3.48 11.94
CA TYR A 472 0.27 2.92 12.34
C TYR A 472 0.66 1.79 11.39
N ASP A 473 1.97 1.65 11.15
CA ASP A 473 2.50 0.50 10.42
C ASP A 473 2.44 -0.78 11.25
N GLU A 474 2.82 -1.92 10.66
CA GLU A 474 2.82 -3.24 11.32
C GLU A 474 3.57 -3.26 12.66
N ASN A 475 4.49 -2.34 12.90
CA ASN A 475 5.30 -2.26 14.12
C ASN A 475 4.78 -1.22 15.13
N GLY A 476 3.60 -0.65 14.88
CA GLY A 476 3.02 0.38 15.74
C GLY A 476 3.69 1.74 15.59
N LYS A 477 4.38 2.00 14.48
CA LYS A 477 4.94 3.33 14.17
C LYS A 477 3.94 4.15 13.37
N SER A 478 3.65 5.35 13.88
CA SER A 478 2.70 6.28 13.25
C SER A 478 3.14 6.68 11.83
N VAL A 479 2.16 6.72 10.91
CA VAL A 479 2.26 7.33 9.58
C VAL A 479 2.71 8.78 9.69
N ARG A 480 2.19 9.48 10.69
CA ARG A 480 2.45 10.90 10.88
C ARG A 480 3.89 11.14 11.32
N LYS A 481 4.62 11.96 10.54
CA LYS A 481 5.99 12.39 10.87
C LYS A 481 5.94 13.28 12.11
N PHE A 482 6.96 13.21 12.97
CA PHE A 482 6.99 14.06 14.17
C PHE A 482 7.02 15.56 13.84
N LEU A 483 7.85 15.96 12.86
CA LEU A 483 7.86 17.31 12.29
C LEU A 483 7.94 17.26 10.75
N LEU A 484 7.22 18.14 10.08
CA LEU A 484 7.38 18.43 8.67
C LEU A 484 8.63 19.30 8.47
N ARG A 485 9.40 19.00 7.42
CA ARG A 485 10.57 19.80 7.04
C ARG A 485 10.18 21.04 6.22
N GLN A 486 9.14 20.90 5.41
CA GLN A 486 8.61 21.97 4.59
C GLN A 486 7.23 22.38 5.12
N THR A 487 7.17 23.60 5.64
CA THR A 487 5.97 24.19 6.29
C THR A 487 5.26 25.21 5.41
N VAL A 488 5.76 25.38 4.17
CA VAL A 488 5.12 26.11 3.06
C VAL A 488 5.18 25.20 1.83
N PRO A 489 4.20 24.33 1.62
CA PRO A 489 4.24 23.29 0.59
C PRO A 489 4.40 23.83 -0.85
N THR A 490 3.87 25.01 -1.17
CA THR A 490 4.08 25.69 -2.47
C THR A 490 5.35 26.56 -2.51
N GLY A 491 6.10 26.62 -1.42
CA GLY A 491 7.30 27.44 -1.27
C GLY A 491 8.50 26.84 -2.01
N LYS A 492 9.30 27.70 -2.64
CA LYS A 492 10.58 27.31 -3.26
C LYS A 492 11.71 27.49 -2.27
N PHE A 493 12.51 26.45 -2.08
CA PHE A 493 13.71 26.52 -1.23
C PHE A 493 14.69 27.55 -1.79
N ARG A 494 15.10 28.54 -0.98
CA ARG A 494 16.01 29.60 -1.40
C ARG A 494 17.32 29.60 -0.64
N SER A 495 17.28 29.48 0.68
CA SER A 495 18.47 29.58 1.51
C SER A 495 18.52 28.44 2.52
N PRO A 496 19.65 27.70 2.59
CA PRO A 496 19.86 26.69 3.62
C PRO A 496 20.27 27.31 4.95
N PHE A 497 20.26 26.49 5.99
CA PHE A 497 20.89 26.76 7.29
C PHE A 497 22.41 26.85 7.16
N GLY A 498 23.05 27.70 7.96
CA GLY A 498 24.51 27.80 8.04
C GLY A 498 25.08 29.21 7.81
N MET A 499 26.42 29.30 7.82
CA MET A 499 27.13 30.57 7.63
C MET A 499 26.99 31.08 6.20
N ARG A 500 26.40 32.26 6.03
CA ARG A 500 26.24 32.91 4.71
C ARG A 500 26.46 34.41 4.78
N TYR A 501 26.68 35.04 3.63
CA TYR A 501 26.70 36.49 3.53
C TYR A 501 25.28 37.04 3.69
N HIS A 502 25.06 37.94 4.65
CA HIS A 502 23.73 38.47 4.95
C HIS A 502 23.34 39.56 3.94
N PRO A 503 22.22 39.42 3.20
CA PRO A 503 21.91 40.30 2.09
C PRO A 503 21.62 41.76 2.50
N ILE A 504 21.07 41.97 3.71
CA ILE A 504 20.78 43.30 4.27
C ILE A 504 21.98 43.87 5.03
N LEU A 505 22.52 43.12 5.99
CA LEU A 505 23.58 43.58 6.89
C LEU A 505 25.00 43.58 6.28
N LYS A 506 25.19 42.97 5.09
CA LYS A 506 26.44 43.01 4.31
C LYS A 506 27.69 42.41 4.98
N TYR A 507 27.53 41.47 5.92
CA TYR A 507 28.63 40.65 6.49
C TYR A 507 28.24 39.17 6.62
N ARG A 508 29.21 38.27 6.85
CA ARG A 508 28.95 36.83 7.06
C ARG A 508 28.23 36.62 8.39
N LYS A 509 27.00 36.12 8.34
CA LYS A 509 26.17 35.86 9.52
C LYS A 509 25.65 34.43 9.48
N MET A 510 25.52 33.84 10.67
CA MET A 510 24.90 32.54 10.83
C MET A 510 23.41 32.63 10.50
N HIS A 511 22.97 31.82 9.55
CA HIS A 511 21.58 31.62 9.23
C HIS A 511 21.03 30.44 10.03
N TRP A 512 20.22 30.75 11.03
CA TRP A 512 19.74 29.77 12.01
C TRP A 512 18.49 28.99 11.58
N GLY A 513 18.11 29.10 10.31
CA GLY A 513 16.93 28.45 9.75
C GLY A 513 17.08 28.23 8.26
N VAL A 514 15.96 27.99 7.59
CA VAL A 514 15.85 27.88 6.13
C VAL A 514 14.84 28.87 5.59
N ASP A 515 15.07 29.35 4.37
CA ASP A 515 14.20 30.31 3.70
C ASP A 515 13.40 29.65 2.59
N TRP A 516 12.07 29.68 2.71
CA TRP A 516 11.13 29.26 1.68
C TRP A 516 10.48 30.49 1.04
N SER A 517 10.80 30.75 -0.23
CA SER A 517 10.18 31.86 -0.97
C SER A 517 8.80 31.45 -1.47
N ALA A 518 7.81 32.27 -1.17
CA ALA A 518 6.44 32.11 -1.65
C ALA A 518 5.76 33.48 -1.74
N PRO A 519 4.73 33.65 -2.58
CA PRO A 519 3.95 34.87 -2.62
C PRO A 519 3.43 35.30 -1.24
N ARG A 520 3.30 36.61 -1.02
CA ARG A 520 2.68 37.13 0.20
C ARG A 520 1.25 36.59 0.30
N GLY A 521 0.88 36.06 1.45
CA GLY A 521 -0.43 35.46 1.67
C GLY A 521 -0.45 33.93 1.56
N THR A 522 0.61 33.29 1.07
CA THR A 522 0.68 31.81 1.03
C THR A 522 0.50 31.23 2.45
N PRO A 523 -0.38 30.22 2.65
CA PRO A 523 -0.57 29.59 3.95
C PRO A 523 0.72 28.99 4.52
N ILE A 524 0.92 29.15 5.83
CA ILE A 524 1.97 28.50 6.61
C ILE A 524 1.29 27.48 7.51
N ILE A 525 1.76 26.24 7.48
CA ILE A 525 1.24 25.14 8.30
C ILE A 525 2.17 24.83 9.48
N SER A 526 1.61 24.34 10.59
CA SER A 526 2.41 23.85 11.72
C SER A 526 3.21 22.62 11.31
N ALA A 527 4.50 22.61 11.61
CA ALA A 527 5.37 21.47 11.36
C ALA A 527 4.95 20.22 12.15
N GLY A 528 4.32 20.37 13.31
CA GLY A 528 3.95 19.25 14.18
C GLY A 528 2.85 19.62 15.15
N ASP A 529 2.38 18.65 15.92
CA ASP A 529 1.49 18.92 17.05
C ASP A 529 2.22 19.68 18.13
N GLY A 530 1.57 20.66 18.73
CA GLY A 530 2.19 21.44 19.77
C GLY A 530 1.27 22.47 20.41
N ILE A 531 1.88 23.31 21.23
CA ILE A 531 1.25 24.45 21.88
C ILE A 531 1.97 25.70 21.40
N VAL A 532 1.22 26.70 20.94
CA VAL A 532 1.76 27.99 20.55
C VAL A 532 2.30 28.69 21.80
N GLU A 533 3.61 28.84 21.89
CA GLU A 533 4.25 29.53 23.02
C GLU A 533 4.25 31.03 22.85
N LYS A 534 4.41 31.52 21.61
CA LYS A 534 4.40 32.96 21.31
C LYS A 534 3.80 33.18 19.92
N ALA A 535 2.91 34.15 19.82
CA ALA A 535 2.31 34.59 18.56
C ALA A 535 2.24 36.12 18.54
N GLY A 536 3.15 36.78 17.82
CA GLY A 536 3.18 38.24 17.82
C GLY A 536 4.41 38.86 17.15
N TRP A 537 4.66 40.13 17.42
CA TRP A 537 5.82 40.85 16.88
C TRP A 537 7.11 40.51 17.64
N ALA A 538 8.19 40.22 16.93
CA ALA A 538 9.47 39.78 17.50
C ALA A 538 10.69 40.42 16.79
N LYS A 539 10.89 41.73 16.97
CA LYS A 539 12.05 42.49 16.46
C LYS A 539 12.34 42.16 14.98
N GLY A 540 13.56 41.74 14.65
CA GLY A 540 13.99 41.41 13.29
C GLY A 540 13.23 40.25 12.65
N ALA A 541 12.52 39.43 13.42
CA ALA A 541 11.64 38.39 12.89
C ALA A 541 10.33 38.94 12.30
N GLY A 542 9.97 40.19 12.60
CA GLY A 542 8.64 40.70 12.27
C GLY A 542 7.56 39.95 13.04
N ARG A 543 6.47 39.58 12.36
CA ARG A 543 5.44 38.70 12.95
C ARG A 543 5.95 37.27 13.00
N ARG A 544 5.96 36.70 14.20
CA ARG A 544 6.54 35.40 14.50
C ARG A 544 5.59 34.53 15.32
N THR A 545 5.51 33.26 14.95
CA THR A 545 4.89 32.19 15.73
C THR A 545 5.99 31.27 16.24
N LEU A 546 5.95 30.91 17.51
CA LEU A 546 6.80 29.90 18.14
C LEU A 546 5.90 28.82 18.69
N ILE A 547 6.15 27.57 18.31
CA ILE A 547 5.34 26.41 18.71
C ILE A 547 6.28 25.45 19.44
N ARG A 548 5.91 25.08 20.66
CA ARG A 548 6.56 24.00 21.41
C ARG A 548 5.88 22.68 21.10
N HIS A 549 6.69 21.69 20.77
CA HIS A 549 6.31 20.32 20.51
C HIS A 549 6.74 19.44 21.69
N ALA A 550 6.44 18.14 21.61
CA ALA A 550 6.93 17.18 22.60
C ALA A 550 8.47 17.06 22.58
N ASN A 551 9.04 16.46 23.62
CA ASN A 551 10.45 16.06 23.67
C ASN A 551 11.47 17.20 23.49
N GLY A 552 11.10 18.43 23.91
CA GLY A 552 12.00 19.59 23.88
C GLY A 552 12.25 20.19 22.50
N TYR A 553 11.39 19.86 21.51
CA TYR A 553 11.44 20.46 20.18
C TYR A 553 10.58 21.73 20.12
N GLU A 554 11.06 22.75 19.44
CA GLU A 554 10.29 23.94 19.10
C GLU A 554 10.49 24.28 17.62
N THR A 555 9.47 24.88 17.01
CA THR A 555 9.56 25.43 15.66
C THR A 555 9.17 26.89 15.63
N SER A 556 9.86 27.68 14.81
CA SER A 556 9.63 29.12 14.74
C SER A 556 9.48 29.60 13.30
N TYR A 557 8.47 30.45 13.09
CA TYR A 557 7.96 30.88 11.79
C TYR A 557 8.01 32.40 11.70
N PHE A 558 8.90 32.94 10.88
CA PHE A 558 9.21 34.37 10.85
C PHE A 558 8.54 35.09 9.67
N HIS A 559 8.66 36.41 9.65
CA HIS A 559 8.30 37.29 8.54
C HIS A 559 6.84 37.23 8.08
N GLN A 560 5.95 36.70 8.92
CA GLN A 560 4.56 36.43 8.54
C GLN A 560 3.82 37.73 8.17
N SER A 561 2.91 37.65 7.20
CA SER A 561 2.01 38.75 6.88
C SER A 561 0.82 38.77 7.81
N LYS A 562 0.36 37.62 8.31
CA LYS A 562 -0.73 37.47 9.27
C LYS A 562 -0.49 36.22 10.10
N ILE A 563 -0.79 36.29 11.40
CA ILE A 563 -0.81 35.14 12.30
C ILE A 563 -2.28 34.78 12.51
N LEU A 564 -2.61 33.47 12.47
CA LEU A 564 -3.97 32.95 12.60
C LEU A 564 -4.19 32.17 13.91
N VAL A 565 -3.18 32.07 14.75
CA VAL A 565 -3.22 31.38 16.04
C VAL A 565 -2.85 32.31 17.18
N SER A 566 -3.26 31.95 18.40
CA SER A 566 -3.00 32.72 19.62
C SER A 566 -2.06 31.97 20.57
N GLU A 567 -1.38 32.70 21.45
CA GLU A 567 -0.56 32.11 22.51
C GLU A 567 -1.40 31.18 23.41
N GLY A 568 -0.83 30.04 23.80
CA GLY A 568 -1.50 28.98 24.55
C GLY A 568 -2.37 28.04 23.70
N GLN A 569 -2.63 28.36 22.43
CA GLN A 569 -3.46 27.53 21.56
C GLN A 569 -2.77 26.20 21.23
N ARG A 570 -3.50 25.09 21.40
CA ARG A 570 -3.08 23.79 20.85
C ARG A 570 -3.26 23.79 19.34
N VAL A 571 -2.22 23.35 18.64
CA VAL A 571 -2.21 23.26 17.18
C VAL A 571 -1.85 21.85 16.75
N ARG A 572 -2.46 21.40 15.66
CA ARG A 572 -2.15 20.11 15.03
C ARG A 572 -1.12 20.29 13.93
N GLN A 573 -0.32 19.26 13.66
CA GLN A 573 0.51 19.20 12.46
C GLN A 573 -0.35 19.48 11.22
N GLY A 574 0.14 20.30 10.30
CA GLY A 574 -0.60 20.64 9.09
C GLY A 574 -1.64 21.75 9.25
N GLN A 575 -2.02 22.10 10.47
CA GLN A 575 -2.94 23.21 10.72
C GLN A 575 -2.36 24.53 10.21
N ILE A 576 -3.16 25.32 9.52
CA ILE A 576 -2.76 26.66 9.07
C ILE A 576 -2.59 27.58 10.29
N ILE A 577 -1.36 28.08 10.49
CA ILE A 577 -1.00 28.94 11.64
C ILE A 577 -0.80 30.41 11.26
N GLY A 578 -0.68 30.71 9.96
CA GLY A 578 -0.41 32.06 9.48
C GLY A 578 -0.22 32.10 7.97
N HIS A 579 0.24 33.25 7.48
CA HIS A 579 0.51 33.48 6.06
C HIS A 579 1.89 34.09 5.84
N VAL A 580 2.56 33.67 4.75
CA VAL A 580 3.85 34.20 4.30
C VAL A 580 3.76 35.70 4.09
N GLY A 581 4.83 36.40 4.46
CA GLY A 581 4.93 37.84 4.32
C GLY A 581 6.37 38.29 4.14
N SER A 582 6.63 39.55 4.48
CA SER A 582 7.95 40.15 4.46
C SER A 582 8.09 41.15 5.60
N THR A 583 7.57 40.81 6.79
CA THR A 583 7.66 41.68 7.97
C THR A 583 9.01 41.54 8.66
N GLY A 584 9.48 42.57 9.39
CA GLY A 584 10.79 42.53 10.04
C GLY A 584 11.95 42.71 9.05
N LEU A 585 13.10 42.09 9.33
CA LEU A 585 14.30 42.16 8.49
C LEU A 585 14.22 41.17 7.33
N SER A 586 13.49 41.53 6.29
CA SER A 586 13.26 40.70 5.10
C SER A 586 13.50 41.51 3.82
N THR A 587 14.11 40.90 2.80
CA THR A 587 14.31 41.51 1.47
C THR A 587 13.14 41.30 0.51
N GLY A 588 12.25 40.36 0.80
CA GLY A 588 11.10 40.04 -0.06
C GLY A 588 10.26 38.89 0.53
N PRO A 589 9.10 38.55 -0.06
CA PRO A 589 8.20 37.55 0.50
C PRO A 589 8.84 36.16 0.66
N HIS A 590 9.01 35.71 1.92
CA HIS A 590 9.49 34.37 2.26
C HIS A 590 9.12 34.00 3.71
N LEU A 591 9.16 32.71 4.02
CA LEU A 591 9.17 32.19 5.38
C LEU A 591 10.60 31.84 5.77
N HIS A 592 11.10 32.44 6.84
CA HIS A 592 12.27 31.94 7.57
C HIS A 592 11.78 30.96 8.65
N TYR A 593 12.21 29.70 8.53
CA TYR A 593 11.77 28.58 9.37
C TYR A 593 12.95 28.04 10.19
N GLU A 594 12.78 27.98 11.51
CA GLU A 594 13.78 27.46 12.45
C GLU A 594 13.25 26.22 13.17
N VAL A 595 14.15 25.26 13.43
CA VAL A 595 13.92 24.13 14.35
C VAL A 595 14.90 24.28 15.51
N ILE A 596 14.38 24.15 16.72
CA ILE A 596 15.12 24.29 17.98
C ILE A 596 14.94 22.99 18.75
N VAL A 597 16.03 22.42 19.27
CA VAL A 597 16.01 21.21 20.11
C VAL A 597 16.73 21.50 21.40
N ASN A 598 16.01 21.40 22.52
CA ASN A 598 16.53 21.67 23.86
C ASN A 598 17.28 23.03 23.91
N GLY A 599 16.68 24.06 23.32
CA GLY A 599 17.23 25.42 23.23
C GLY A 599 18.30 25.65 22.14
N THR A 600 18.74 24.61 21.43
CA THR A 600 19.77 24.73 20.37
C THR A 600 19.15 24.76 18.98
N LYS A 601 19.49 25.77 18.17
CA LYS A 601 19.03 25.87 16.78
C LYS A 601 19.80 24.93 15.87
N VAL A 602 19.10 24.15 15.07
CA VAL A 602 19.68 23.10 14.21
C VAL A 602 19.16 23.20 12.79
N ASP A 603 19.87 22.56 11.86
CA ASP A 603 19.48 22.53 10.44
C ASP A 603 18.18 21.73 10.26
N PRO A 604 17.04 22.38 9.89
CA PRO A 604 15.77 21.69 9.69
C PRO A 604 15.80 20.62 8.60
N MET A 605 16.72 20.73 7.63
CA MET A 605 16.83 19.82 6.51
C MET A 605 17.68 18.59 6.82
N ARG A 606 18.58 18.69 7.81
CA ARG A 606 19.52 17.61 8.16
C ARG A 606 19.28 16.98 9.52
N ILE A 607 18.44 17.60 10.35
CA ILE A 607 18.10 17.06 11.66
C ILE A 607 17.49 15.65 11.53
N ARG A 608 17.99 14.74 12.37
CA ARG A 608 17.34 13.46 12.63
C ARG A 608 16.15 13.72 13.54
N LEU A 609 14.97 13.69 12.95
CA LEU A 609 13.73 13.72 13.71
C LEU A 609 13.49 12.32 14.30
N PRO A 610 12.84 12.22 15.47
CA PRO A 610 12.27 10.97 15.90
C PRO A 610 11.47 10.38 14.74
N LYS A 611 11.66 9.10 14.45
CA LYS A 611 10.69 8.35 13.65
C LYS A 611 9.33 8.57 14.35
N GLY A 612 8.25 8.82 13.60
CA GLY A 612 6.95 9.22 14.15
C GLY A 612 6.54 8.37 15.36
N ASN A 613 5.68 8.92 16.24
CA ASN A 613 5.32 8.29 17.52
C ASN A 613 5.16 6.77 17.36
N VAL A 614 6.03 6.02 18.01
CA VAL A 614 5.95 4.56 18.08
C VAL A 614 5.15 4.25 19.33
N LEU A 615 4.14 3.40 19.20
CA LEU A 615 3.38 2.93 20.35
C LEU A 615 4.31 2.12 21.26
N GLU A 616 4.19 2.33 22.57
CA GLU A 616 4.99 1.63 23.57
C GLU A 616 4.11 1.07 24.69
N GLY A 617 4.61 0.02 25.36
CA GLY A 617 3.96 -0.61 26.52
C GLY A 617 2.55 -1.13 26.20
N ARG A 618 1.58 -0.80 27.07
CA ARG A 618 0.18 -1.27 26.94
C ARG A 618 -0.49 -0.79 25.66
N ALA A 619 -0.12 0.38 25.14
CA ALA A 619 -0.70 0.89 23.89
C ALA A 619 -0.25 0.05 22.69
N LEU A 620 1.02 -0.36 22.66
CA LEU A 620 1.54 -1.26 21.63
C LEU A 620 0.89 -2.64 21.70
N ALA A 621 0.72 -3.20 22.91
CA ALA A 621 0.05 -4.49 23.08
C ALA A 621 -1.41 -4.46 22.58
N ASN A 622 -2.16 -3.42 22.93
CA ASN A 622 -3.53 -3.23 22.44
C ASN A 622 -3.56 -3.05 20.91
N PHE A 623 -2.60 -2.32 20.36
CA PHE A 623 -2.47 -2.15 18.91
C PHE A 623 -2.18 -3.47 18.20
N MET A 624 -1.24 -4.27 18.71
CA MET A 624 -0.90 -5.58 18.15
C MET A 624 -2.11 -6.51 18.13
N ALA A 625 -2.91 -6.52 19.22
CA ALA A 625 -4.14 -7.30 19.28
C ALA A 625 -5.19 -6.83 18.26
N GLU A 626 -5.35 -5.52 18.05
CA GLU A 626 -6.29 -5.00 17.04
C GLU A 626 -5.79 -5.27 15.61
N ARG A 627 -4.49 -5.14 15.38
CA ARG A 627 -3.85 -5.50 14.12
C ARG A 627 -4.10 -6.97 13.78
N GLU A 628 -3.87 -7.87 14.73
CA GLU A 628 -4.09 -9.31 14.55
C GLU A 628 -5.55 -9.63 14.22
N ARG A 629 -6.52 -9.00 14.90
CA ARG A 629 -7.95 -9.15 14.55
C ARG A 629 -8.27 -8.69 13.13
N ILE A 630 -7.70 -7.57 12.70
CA ILE A 630 -7.89 -7.08 11.34
C ILE A 630 -7.25 -8.05 10.35
N ASP A 631 -6.01 -8.47 10.59
CA ASP A 631 -5.30 -9.41 9.72
C ASP A 631 -6.07 -10.73 9.58
N ASP A 632 -6.60 -11.29 10.68
CA ASP A 632 -7.37 -12.53 10.67
C ASP A 632 -8.66 -12.41 9.84
N LEU A 633 -9.27 -11.22 9.76
CA LEU A 633 -10.45 -10.97 8.90
C LEU A 633 -10.11 -10.83 7.42
N LEU A 634 -8.86 -10.47 7.10
CA LEU A 634 -8.41 -10.25 5.73
C LEU A 634 -7.84 -11.53 5.08
N VAL A 635 -7.65 -12.60 5.85
CA VAL A 635 -7.27 -13.92 5.30
C VAL A 635 -8.48 -14.53 4.58
N PRO A 636 -8.37 -14.90 3.30
CA PRO A 636 -9.46 -15.56 2.58
C PRO A 636 -9.85 -16.90 3.22
N GLU A 637 -11.15 -17.22 3.28
CA GLU A 637 -11.71 -18.44 3.91
C GLU A 637 -11.11 -19.76 3.39
N ASP A 638 -10.49 -19.76 2.19
CA ASP A 638 -9.82 -20.92 1.59
C ASP A 638 -8.54 -21.36 2.34
N GLU A 639 -7.95 -20.51 3.19
CA GLU A 639 -6.86 -20.87 4.12
C GLU A 639 -7.41 -21.11 5.53
N THR A 640 -8.40 -21.99 5.66
CA THR A 640 -8.92 -22.37 6.97
C THR A 640 -7.81 -22.96 7.82
N ARG A 641 -7.35 -22.19 8.82
CA ARG A 641 -6.42 -22.66 9.86
C ARG A 641 -7.06 -23.85 10.55
N VAL A 642 -6.48 -25.04 10.35
CA VAL A 642 -6.76 -26.20 11.19
C VAL A 642 -6.37 -25.81 12.60
N ALA A 643 -7.35 -25.48 13.45
CA ALA A 643 -7.12 -25.24 14.86
C ALA A 643 -6.47 -26.50 15.46
N GLN A 644 -5.20 -26.40 15.82
CA GLN A 644 -4.58 -27.38 16.72
C GLN A 644 -5.11 -27.08 18.12
N PHE A 645 -6.07 -27.90 18.54
CA PHE A 645 -6.58 -27.95 19.91
C PHE A 645 -5.52 -28.44 20.89
#